data_AF-A0A1F2T7L6-F1
#
_entry.id   AF-A0A1F2T7L6-F1
#
_cell.length_a   1.000
_cell.length_b   1.000
_cell.length_c   1.000
_cell.angle_alpha   90.00
_cell.angle_beta   90.00
_cell.angle_gamma   90.00
#
_symmetry.space_group_name_H-M   'P 1'
#
loop_
_entity.id
_entity.type
_entity.pdbx_description
1 polymer ?
#
loop_
_entity_poly.entity_id
_entity_poly.type
_entity_poly.pdbx_seq_one_letter_code
_entity_poly.pdbx_strand_id
1 'polypeptide(L)'
;MTARRPTRCSIGLGLALVATIVVRPAAHQSPVAASHAAVATTVRITSPLGRTGLGGRLRLVARVQTPSNASDESDAIRVRFLVDGVLVGTVENGPPYAVEWTDENPFEAREIVAEADDPSGAVVRDRVVLPPFEIVDLTEVRRILLDAGVYDERDRPVSTLTAGAFTVRENDVVQPIDVAARETMPTTVVLLVDNSESMSRRIADVRRAAKRFGQTLRKGDRVIIAPFNARIGAITGPTDDPETVADAIGAMRAGGGTAILDGIIEGVRLLEGVQGRRAIILITDGFDENSKADVGTALTRTQAAGITVYAVGIGGVAGITLPGERLLRDLTGRTGGRVYFPWRDSELTAIAHAVAADSDSRYLITYTPINQKRDGTWRVISVDAGAGLRVRTRAGYRAPAPPPIRPTIEFSIANASRESLEVSPDDFEVVENGVVQTVDTFQEAVEPVSIVLTLDASGSMRRAAADVRRTAADFVAAVRPEDSLSLIMFADQPTLAHPLTTQRQRSLDAIAKYEPVGGTALYDAAWTSLEQLKDVPGRHAIVILSDGRDENNAGTAAGSVHALSEVMELTRRVGAAVFTIGLGSRVDQAALTRLSQESGGETYLSLDAAELSTQFQLVVDNLRRRYRVGYTSTNSENDGQWRQVEIRPRREALAVAAQRGYFAPEP
;
A
#
# COMPACT_ATOMS: atom_id res chain seq x y z
N MET A 1 6.20 -3.71 53.39
CA MET A 1 6.16 -2.57 52.43
C MET A 1 7.31 -2.80 51.45
N THR A 2 7.18 -2.93 50.14
CA THR A 2 6.08 -2.76 49.18
C THR A 2 6.50 -3.50 47.91
N ALA A 3 5.57 -4.25 47.32
CA ALA A 3 5.75 -5.02 46.10
C ALA A 3 5.89 -4.12 44.85
N ARG A 4 6.68 -4.55 43.87
CA ARG A 4 6.58 -4.08 42.48
C ARG A 4 6.37 -5.29 41.56
N ARG A 5 5.22 -5.31 40.89
CA ARG A 5 4.83 -6.25 39.83
C ARG A 5 5.47 -5.81 38.50
N PRO A 6 5.85 -6.72 37.60
CA PRO A 6 6.11 -6.39 36.21
C PRO A 6 4.81 -6.45 35.37
N THR A 7 4.63 -5.43 34.55
CA THR A 7 3.53 -5.20 33.60
C THR A 7 3.59 -6.20 32.44
N ARG A 8 2.46 -6.84 32.13
CA ARG A 8 2.27 -7.68 30.94
C ARG A 8 1.85 -6.78 29.77
N CYS A 9 2.56 -6.90 28.64
CA CYS A 9 2.15 -6.32 27.36
C CYS A 9 1.37 -7.40 26.58
N SER A 10 0.08 -7.17 26.36
CA SER A 10 -0.82 -8.07 25.62
C SER A 10 -1.06 -7.49 24.22
N ILE A 11 -0.58 -8.18 23.20
CA ILE A 11 -0.88 -7.89 21.78
C ILE A 11 -2.08 -8.77 21.40
N GLY A 12 -3.24 -8.16 21.20
CA GLY A 12 -4.44 -8.82 20.69
C GLY A 12 -4.52 -8.69 19.18
N LEU A 13 -4.39 -9.81 18.46
CA LEU A 13 -4.65 -9.89 17.02
C LEU A 13 -6.12 -10.27 16.80
N GLY A 14 -6.93 -9.33 16.31
CA GLY A 14 -8.32 -9.58 15.89
C GLY A 14 -8.38 -10.10 14.45
N LEU A 15 -8.88 -11.32 14.27
CA LEU A 15 -9.16 -11.93 12.96
C LEU A 15 -10.52 -11.42 12.43
N ALA A 16 -10.54 -10.79 11.24
CA ALA A 16 -11.78 -10.44 10.54
C ALA A 16 -12.29 -11.65 9.73
N LEU A 17 -13.55 -12.02 9.95
CA LEU A 17 -14.26 -13.13 9.31
C LEU A 17 -14.93 -12.62 8.02
N VAL A 18 -14.51 -13.10 6.84
CA VAL A 18 -15.22 -12.84 5.58
C VAL A 18 -16.30 -13.92 5.38
N ALA A 19 -17.57 -13.53 5.45
CA ALA A 19 -18.70 -14.38 5.11
C ALA A 19 -19.24 -13.99 3.73
N THR A 20 -19.10 -14.89 2.76
CA THR A 20 -19.68 -14.75 1.42
C THR A 20 -21.15 -15.16 1.48
N ILE A 21 -22.08 -14.19 1.37
CA ILE A 21 -23.51 -14.47 1.19
C ILE A 21 -23.80 -14.53 -0.31
N VAL A 22 -24.22 -15.71 -0.78
CA VAL A 22 -24.81 -15.90 -2.11
C VAL A 22 -26.28 -15.48 -2.03
N VAL A 23 -26.66 -14.39 -2.70
CA VAL A 23 -28.06 -13.98 -2.86
C VAL A 23 -28.55 -14.42 -4.25
N ARG A 24 -29.50 -15.35 -4.28
CA ARG A 24 -30.35 -15.62 -5.47
C ARG A 24 -31.44 -14.53 -5.57
N PRO A 25 -31.89 -14.16 -6.79
CA PRO A 25 -32.92 -13.14 -6.96
C PRO A 25 -34.27 -13.69 -6.49
N ALA A 26 -34.91 -12.99 -5.56
CA ALA A 26 -36.29 -13.24 -5.17
C ALA A 26 -37.23 -12.38 -6.02
N ALA A 27 -38.31 -13.00 -6.48
CA ALA A 27 -39.29 -12.47 -7.42
C ALA A 27 -40.05 -11.24 -6.90
N HIS A 28 -40.44 -10.39 -7.83
CA HIS A 28 -41.35 -9.26 -7.64
C HIS A 28 -42.67 -9.67 -6.97
N GLN A 29 -42.97 -9.05 -5.84
CA GLN A 29 -44.33 -8.76 -5.42
C GLN A 29 -44.40 -7.31 -4.95
N SER A 30 -45.26 -6.53 -5.62
CA SER A 30 -45.59 -5.16 -5.24
C SER A 30 -46.41 -5.14 -3.95
N PRO A 31 -46.19 -4.14 -3.08
CA PRO A 31 -47.29 -3.46 -2.41
C PRO A 31 -47.20 -1.94 -2.70
N VAL A 32 -48.24 -1.37 -3.32
CA VAL A 32 -49.32 -0.61 -2.66
C VAL A 32 -48.84 0.73 -2.07
N ALA A 33 -49.34 1.78 -2.70
CA ALA A 33 -49.58 3.15 -2.22
C ALA A 33 -48.41 3.90 -1.55
N ALA A 34 -47.95 4.93 -2.27
CA ALA A 34 -47.03 5.94 -1.81
C ALA A 34 -47.47 6.59 -0.48
N SER A 35 -46.71 6.30 0.57
CA SER A 35 -46.58 7.17 1.75
C SER A 35 -45.37 8.07 1.51
N HIS A 36 -45.54 9.38 1.65
CA HIS A 36 -44.43 10.34 1.63
C HIS A 36 -43.51 10.05 2.84
N ALA A 37 -42.46 9.26 2.63
CA ALA A 37 -41.42 9.07 3.62
C ALA A 37 -40.63 10.38 3.77
N ALA A 38 -40.70 11.00 4.94
CA ALA A 38 -39.79 12.07 5.31
C ALA A 38 -38.36 11.55 5.22
N VAL A 39 -37.50 12.24 4.45
CA VAL A 39 -36.08 11.90 4.33
C VAL A 39 -35.44 12.14 5.70
N ALA A 40 -34.97 11.11 6.39
CA ALA A 40 -34.30 11.26 7.69
C ALA A 40 -32.99 12.06 7.52
N THR A 41 -32.57 12.81 8.55
CA THR A 41 -31.28 13.49 8.53
C THR A 41 -30.15 12.48 8.33
N THR A 42 -29.21 12.78 7.45
CA THR A 42 -28.01 11.96 7.24
C THR A 42 -26.77 12.80 7.42
N VAL A 43 -25.73 12.20 8.00
CA VAL A 43 -24.36 12.76 8.02
C VAL A 43 -23.46 11.80 7.25
N ARG A 44 -22.55 12.33 6.45
CA ARG A 44 -21.54 11.55 5.72
C ARG A 44 -20.20 12.28 5.77
N ILE A 45 -19.16 11.63 6.25
CA ILE A 45 -17.78 12.13 6.17
C ILE A 45 -17.37 12.12 4.69
N THR A 46 -16.95 13.26 4.18
CA THR A 46 -16.51 13.43 2.78
C THR A 46 -15.00 13.57 2.66
N SER A 47 -14.31 13.96 3.74
CA SER A 47 -12.85 14.01 3.82
C SER A 47 -12.40 13.83 5.28
N PRO A 48 -11.31 13.09 5.55
CA PRO A 48 -10.63 12.16 4.65
C PRO A 48 -11.39 10.83 4.57
N LEU A 49 -11.22 10.12 3.44
CA LEU A 49 -11.70 8.73 3.23
C LEU A 49 -10.53 7.72 3.20
N GLY A 50 -9.32 8.16 3.56
CA GLY A 50 -8.09 7.38 3.60
C GLY A 50 -6.87 8.27 3.85
N ARG A 51 -5.65 7.72 3.71
CA ARG A 51 -4.38 8.47 3.88
C ARG A 51 -3.64 8.59 2.56
N THR A 52 -3.30 9.81 2.16
CA THR A 52 -2.51 10.06 0.94
C THR A 52 -1.00 10.23 1.19
N GLY A 53 -0.51 10.09 2.43
CA GLY A 53 0.91 10.24 2.75
C GLY A 53 1.28 10.06 4.21
N LEU A 54 2.54 10.36 4.52
CA LEU A 54 3.05 10.51 5.89
C LEU A 54 2.24 11.60 6.60
N GLY A 55 1.84 11.33 7.85
CA GLY A 55 0.88 12.12 8.63
C GLY A 55 1.10 13.63 8.61
N GLY A 56 0.06 14.37 8.96
CA GLY A 56 0.07 15.82 8.84
C GLY A 56 -1.29 16.43 9.18
N ARG A 57 -1.45 17.71 8.84
CA ARG A 57 -2.72 18.40 9.04
C ARG A 57 -3.75 17.90 8.03
N LEU A 58 -4.90 17.47 8.54
CA LEU A 58 -6.05 17.00 7.79
C LEU A 58 -7.26 17.87 8.11
N ARG A 59 -8.16 17.99 7.14
CA ARG A 59 -9.45 18.66 7.32
C ARG A 59 -10.55 17.62 7.27
N LEU A 60 -11.17 17.42 8.44
CA LEU A 60 -12.30 16.54 8.61
C LEU A 60 -13.54 17.30 8.13
N VAL A 61 -14.24 16.76 7.14
CA VAL A 61 -15.41 17.39 6.52
C VAL A 61 -16.55 16.40 6.51
N ALA A 62 -17.73 16.87 6.91
CA ALA A 62 -18.95 16.10 6.83
C ALA A 62 -20.04 16.88 6.08
N ARG A 63 -20.78 16.15 5.24
CA ARG A 63 -22.00 16.62 4.60
C ARG A 63 -23.19 16.19 5.43
N VAL A 64 -24.07 17.14 5.73
CA VAL A 64 -25.35 16.87 6.38
C VAL A 64 -26.48 17.17 5.41
N GLN A 65 -27.44 16.25 5.30
CA GLN A 65 -28.68 16.47 4.55
C GLN A 65 -29.86 16.36 5.50
N THR A 66 -30.74 17.36 5.49
CA THR A 66 -32.00 17.38 6.24
C THR A 66 -33.22 17.32 5.31
N PRO A 67 -34.38 16.83 5.78
CA PRO A 67 -35.62 16.87 5.03
C PRO A 67 -36.05 18.31 4.72
N SER A 68 -36.49 18.52 3.48
CA SER A 68 -36.76 19.80 2.82
C SER A 68 -37.92 20.66 3.37
N ASN A 69 -38.44 20.37 4.56
CA ASN A 69 -39.51 21.15 5.22
C ASN A 69 -39.01 22.05 6.38
N ALA A 70 -37.71 22.14 6.61
CA ALA A 70 -37.14 23.15 7.50
C ALA A 70 -37.01 24.49 6.75
N SER A 71 -38.13 25.16 6.52
CA SER A 71 -38.16 26.53 5.99
C SER A 71 -37.68 27.50 7.07
N ASP A 72 -36.65 28.27 6.73
CA ASP A 72 -36.21 29.54 7.30
C ASP A 72 -35.70 29.53 8.76
N GLU A 73 -34.40 29.81 8.87
CA GLU A 73 -33.66 30.33 10.05
C GLU A 73 -33.82 29.60 11.40
N SER A 74 -32.74 28.91 11.82
CA SER A 74 -32.27 28.76 13.22
C SER A 74 -32.21 27.38 13.91
N ASP A 75 -32.44 26.25 13.23
CA ASP A 75 -31.94 24.96 13.77
C ASP A 75 -30.51 24.74 13.27
N ALA A 76 -29.56 25.43 13.91
CA ALA A 76 -28.13 25.24 13.71
C ALA A 76 -27.79 23.76 14.00
N ILE A 77 -27.67 22.94 12.95
CA ILE A 77 -27.30 21.54 13.10
C ILE A 77 -25.89 21.49 13.65
N ARG A 78 -25.78 21.01 14.89
CA ARG A 78 -24.48 20.82 15.51
C ARG A 78 -23.85 19.53 14.98
N VAL A 79 -22.63 19.64 14.46
CA VAL A 79 -21.80 18.50 14.06
C VAL A 79 -20.56 18.43 14.94
N ARG A 80 -20.36 17.28 15.58
CA ARG A 80 -19.21 16.97 16.43
C ARG A 80 -18.29 15.99 15.70
N PHE A 81 -17.00 16.31 15.65
CA PHE A 81 -15.99 15.43 15.08
C PHE A 81 -15.14 14.81 16.19
N LEU A 82 -15.02 13.48 16.18
CA LEU A 82 -14.23 12.73 17.13
C LEU A 82 -13.16 11.93 16.38
N VAL A 83 -11.97 11.80 16.99
CA VAL A 83 -10.92 10.90 16.54
C VAL A 83 -10.55 9.96 17.69
N ASP A 84 -10.66 8.65 17.45
CA ASP A 84 -10.48 7.60 18.46
C ASP A 84 -11.33 7.84 19.73
N GLY A 85 -12.54 8.40 19.54
CA GLY A 85 -13.47 8.77 20.61
C GLY A 85 -13.16 10.10 21.32
N VAL A 86 -12.10 10.81 20.94
CA VAL A 86 -11.73 12.13 21.49
C VAL A 86 -12.33 13.23 20.62
N LEU A 87 -13.09 14.15 21.23
CA LEU A 87 -13.65 15.31 20.53
C LEU A 87 -12.54 16.22 19.99
N VAL A 88 -12.49 16.38 18.67
CA VAL A 88 -11.58 17.31 17.98
C VAL A 88 -12.19 18.70 17.88
N GLY A 89 -13.48 18.77 17.57
CA GLY A 89 -14.18 20.04 17.46
C GLY A 89 -15.67 19.89 17.18
N THR A 90 -16.37 21.01 17.34
CA THR A 90 -17.82 21.13 17.14
C THR A 90 -18.10 22.28 16.20
N VAL A 91 -18.94 22.05 15.21
CA VAL A 91 -19.36 23.06 14.22
C VAL A 91 -20.87 23.24 14.32
N GLU A 92 -21.31 24.45 14.66
CA GLU A 92 -22.73 24.80 14.78
C GLU A 92 -23.24 25.60 13.56
N ASN A 93 -22.33 26.21 12.80
CA ASN A 93 -22.66 27.00 11.62
C ASN A 93 -22.03 26.35 10.37
N GLY A 94 -22.84 25.60 9.60
CA GLY A 94 -22.45 25.01 8.31
C GLY A 94 -23.60 25.06 7.30
N PRO A 95 -23.41 24.58 6.06
CA PRO A 95 -22.18 24.00 5.50
C PRO A 95 -21.12 25.04 5.08
N PRO A 96 -19.82 24.63 4.98
CA PRO A 96 -19.32 23.28 5.23
C PRO A 96 -19.11 23.02 6.73
N TYR A 97 -19.47 21.81 7.19
CA TYR A 97 -19.13 21.35 8.54
C TYR A 97 -17.72 20.75 8.52
N ALA A 98 -16.74 21.49 9.03
CA ALA A 98 -15.35 21.07 8.97
C ALA A 98 -14.52 21.48 10.18
N VAL A 99 -13.56 20.63 10.56
CA VAL A 99 -12.54 20.92 11.59
C VAL A 99 -11.16 20.47 11.11
N GLU A 100 -10.11 21.11 11.60
CA GLU A 100 -8.72 20.70 11.34
C GLU A 100 -8.23 19.77 12.45
N TRP A 101 -7.52 18.71 12.06
CA TRP A 101 -6.91 17.74 12.96
C TRP A 101 -5.52 17.38 12.46
N THR A 102 -4.57 17.11 13.37
CA THR A 102 -3.20 16.70 13.00
C THR A 102 -3.01 15.22 13.32
N ASP A 103 -2.68 14.42 12.31
CA ASP A 103 -2.35 12.99 12.48
C ASP A 103 -0.89 12.85 12.93
N GLU A 104 -0.67 12.82 14.24
CA GLU A 104 0.68 12.77 14.84
C GLU A 104 1.38 11.42 14.66
N ASN A 105 0.62 10.34 14.45
CA ASN A 105 1.17 9.00 14.27
C ASN A 105 0.41 8.26 13.15
N PRO A 106 0.85 8.42 11.89
CA PRO A 106 0.20 7.83 10.73
C PRO A 106 0.36 6.30 10.67
N PHE A 107 1.25 5.71 11.48
CA PHE A 107 1.54 4.27 11.51
C PHE A 107 0.54 3.47 12.34
N GLU A 108 -0.44 4.13 12.96
CA GLU A 108 -1.55 3.50 13.67
C GLU A 108 -2.87 3.74 12.93
N ALA A 109 -3.82 2.82 13.09
CA ALA A 109 -5.16 3.03 12.60
C ALA A 109 -5.83 4.17 13.39
N ARG A 110 -6.62 5.02 12.72
CA ARG A 110 -7.37 6.11 13.35
C ARG A 110 -8.84 6.01 12.98
N GLU A 111 -9.72 6.07 13.97
CA GLU A 111 -11.16 6.11 13.77
C GLU A 111 -11.65 7.56 13.80
N ILE A 112 -12.25 8.02 12.71
CA ILE A 112 -12.92 9.33 12.64
C ILE A 112 -14.43 9.12 12.69
N VAL A 113 -15.11 9.87 13.56
CA VAL A 113 -16.57 9.86 13.68
C VAL A 113 -17.09 11.29 13.54
N ALA A 114 -18.11 11.47 12.71
CA ALA A 114 -18.90 12.69 12.65
C ALA A 114 -20.29 12.41 13.21
N GLU A 115 -20.70 13.17 14.22
CA GLU A 115 -22.00 13.07 14.87
C GLU A 115 -22.80 14.35 14.63
N ALA A 116 -23.95 14.25 13.96
CA ALA A 116 -24.86 15.37 13.73
C ALA A 116 -26.10 15.23 14.62
N ASP A 117 -26.47 16.33 15.28
CA ASP A 117 -27.69 16.41 16.08
C ASP A 117 -28.89 16.60 15.12
N ASP A 118 -29.82 15.63 15.10
CA ASP A 118 -31.06 15.69 14.32
C ASP A 118 -32.06 16.63 15.00
N PRO A 119 -32.88 17.40 14.26
CA PRO A 119 -33.90 18.28 14.84
C PRO A 119 -34.90 17.58 15.78
N SER A 120 -35.10 16.26 15.65
CA SER A 120 -35.91 15.45 16.56
C SER A 120 -35.20 15.09 17.89
N GLY A 121 -33.94 15.48 18.07
CA GLY A 121 -33.10 15.17 19.23
C GLY A 121 -32.31 13.86 19.13
N ALA A 122 -32.39 13.15 18.00
CA ALA A 122 -31.55 11.98 17.73
C ALA A 122 -30.12 12.40 17.34
N VAL A 123 -29.14 11.51 17.48
CA VAL A 123 -27.78 11.73 16.96
C VAL A 123 -27.54 10.77 15.81
N VAL A 124 -27.28 11.31 14.63
CA VAL A 124 -26.90 10.54 13.44
C VAL A 124 -25.39 10.56 13.34
N ARG A 125 -24.78 9.41 12.99
CA ARG A 125 -23.32 9.28 12.93
C ARG A 125 -22.85 8.62 11.65
N ASP A 126 -21.68 9.05 11.21
CA ASP A 126 -20.90 8.38 10.18
C ASP A 126 -19.48 8.13 10.69
N ARG A 127 -18.83 7.09 10.16
CA ARG A 127 -17.53 6.62 10.63
C ARG A 127 -16.62 6.27 9.47
N VAL A 128 -15.38 6.73 9.55
CA VAL A 128 -14.28 6.35 8.65
C VAL A 128 -13.12 5.81 9.49
N VAL A 129 -12.46 4.75 9.00
CA VAL A 129 -11.22 4.24 9.61
C VAL A 129 -10.07 4.48 8.66
N LEU A 130 -9.07 5.24 9.10
CA LEU A 130 -7.82 5.43 8.40
C LEU A 130 -6.89 4.24 8.71
N PRO A 131 -6.50 3.42 7.71
CA PRO A 131 -5.60 2.29 7.92
C PRO A 131 -4.16 2.77 8.18
N PRO A 132 -3.34 2.05 8.98
CA PRO A 132 -1.93 2.36 9.18
C PRO A 132 -1.19 2.67 7.87
N PHE A 133 -0.39 3.73 7.86
CA PHE A 133 0.49 4.03 6.73
C PHE A 133 1.66 3.04 6.71
N GLU A 134 1.82 2.30 5.62
CA GLU A 134 2.91 1.34 5.44
C GLU A 134 4.04 1.96 4.61
N ILE A 135 5.25 2.03 5.18
CA ILE A 135 6.46 2.33 4.42
C ILE A 135 7.01 1.00 3.90
N VAL A 136 6.97 0.80 2.59
CA VAL A 136 7.66 -0.32 1.96
C VAL A 136 9.09 0.11 1.66
N ASP A 137 10.03 -0.20 2.55
CA ASP A 137 11.45 0.02 2.29
C ASP A 137 11.91 -0.92 1.16
N LEU A 138 12.47 -0.32 0.10
CA LEU A 138 12.91 -1.04 -1.09
C LEU A 138 14.34 -1.56 -0.98
N THR A 139 15.07 -1.29 0.11
CA THR A 139 16.52 -1.55 0.19
C THR A 139 16.94 -2.90 0.80
N GLU A 140 16.01 -3.83 1.03
CA GLU A 140 16.39 -5.18 1.48
C GLU A 140 17.07 -6.00 0.36
N VAL A 141 18.37 -6.29 0.56
CA VAL A 141 19.10 -7.29 -0.24
C VAL A 141 18.58 -8.68 0.11
N ARG A 142 18.01 -9.37 -0.89
CA ARG A 142 17.40 -10.68 -0.67
C ARG A 142 18.48 -11.76 -0.58
N ARG A 143 18.60 -12.39 0.60
CA ARG A 143 19.37 -13.62 0.79
C ARG A 143 18.44 -14.83 0.75
N ILE A 144 18.81 -15.84 -0.03
CA ILE A 144 18.07 -17.09 -0.18
C ILE A 144 18.71 -18.14 0.71
N LEU A 145 17.91 -18.72 1.60
CA LEU A 145 18.31 -19.80 2.50
C LEU A 145 17.80 -21.13 1.93
N LEU A 146 18.70 -22.10 1.80
CA LEU A 146 18.40 -23.47 1.36
C LEU A 146 18.73 -24.42 2.51
N ASP A 147 17.73 -25.17 2.97
CA ASP A 147 17.93 -26.30 3.87
C ASP A 147 18.16 -27.57 3.01
N ALA A 148 19.38 -28.11 3.03
CA ALA A 148 19.82 -29.16 2.11
C ALA A 148 20.25 -30.43 2.85
N GLY A 149 19.56 -31.55 2.61
CA GLY A 149 19.99 -32.88 3.02
C GLY A 149 20.88 -33.51 1.96
N VAL A 150 21.97 -34.17 2.36
CA VAL A 150 22.89 -34.86 1.42
C VAL A 150 22.93 -36.34 1.75
N TYR A 151 22.85 -37.19 0.73
CA TYR A 151 22.78 -38.65 0.90
C TYR A 151 23.73 -39.37 -0.04
N ASP A 152 24.26 -40.50 0.42
CA ASP A 152 25.00 -41.45 -0.43
C ASP A 152 24.05 -42.32 -1.28
N GLU A 153 24.63 -43.17 -2.13
CA GLU A 153 23.88 -44.11 -2.98
C GLU A 153 23.02 -45.11 -2.20
N ARG A 154 23.25 -45.26 -0.90
CA ARG A 154 22.48 -46.14 0.02
C ARG A 154 21.45 -45.36 0.84
N ASP A 155 21.14 -44.12 0.46
CA ASP A 155 20.22 -43.21 1.14
C ASP A 155 20.62 -42.85 2.59
N ARG A 156 21.91 -43.00 2.93
CA ARG A 156 22.42 -42.62 4.25
C ARG A 156 22.84 -41.15 4.24
N PRO A 157 22.50 -40.37 5.29
CA PRO A 157 22.85 -38.96 5.36
C PRO A 157 24.37 -38.73 5.49
N VAL A 158 24.88 -37.72 4.81
CA VAL A 158 26.30 -37.32 4.79
C VAL A 158 26.45 -35.91 5.37
N SER A 159 26.95 -35.80 6.61
CA SER A 159 27.03 -34.53 7.37
C SER A 159 28.46 -33.99 7.55
N THR A 160 29.44 -34.51 6.80
CA THR A 160 30.88 -34.19 6.94
C THR A 160 31.43 -33.29 5.81
N LEU A 161 30.58 -32.72 4.96
CA LEU A 161 30.99 -31.89 3.83
C LEU A 161 31.37 -30.48 4.27
N THR A 162 32.28 -29.87 3.51
CA THR A 162 32.68 -28.46 3.69
C THR A 162 31.95 -27.57 2.69
N ALA A 163 31.98 -26.25 2.91
CA ALA A 163 31.31 -25.28 2.05
C ALA A 163 31.69 -25.41 0.56
N GLY A 164 32.96 -25.73 0.28
CA GLY A 164 33.46 -25.90 -1.10
C GLY A 164 32.96 -27.15 -1.82
N ALA A 165 32.26 -28.06 -1.15
CA ALA A 165 31.65 -29.21 -1.79
C ALA A 165 30.38 -28.85 -2.58
N PHE A 166 29.76 -27.71 -2.28
CA PHE A 166 28.46 -27.35 -2.82
C PHE A 166 28.57 -26.45 -4.06
N THR A 167 27.73 -26.75 -5.06
CA THR A 167 27.45 -25.83 -6.18
C THR A 167 25.96 -25.53 -6.20
N VAL A 168 25.58 -24.28 -6.00
CA VAL A 168 24.18 -23.82 -6.13
C VAL A 168 23.97 -23.20 -7.50
N ARG A 169 22.87 -23.55 -8.17
CA ARG A 169 22.42 -22.91 -9.40
C ARG A 169 21.00 -22.38 -9.23
N GLU A 170 20.79 -21.17 -9.73
CA GLU A 170 19.47 -20.58 -9.94
C GLU A 170 19.21 -20.49 -11.44
N ASN A 171 18.15 -21.13 -11.93
CA ASN A 171 17.85 -21.23 -13.36
C ASN A 171 19.09 -21.62 -14.18
N ASP A 172 19.79 -22.66 -13.73
CA ASP A 172 21.06 -23.20 -14.27
C ASP A 172 22.30 -22.29 -14.18
N VAL A 173 22.15 -21.05 -13.70
CA VAL A 173 23.25 -20.10 -13.46
C VAL A 173 23.86 -20.33 -12.07
N VAL A 174 25.17 -20.59 -12.02
CA VAL A 174 25.92 -20.79 -10.76
C VAL A 174 25.86 -19.53 -9.90
N GLN A 175 25.53 -19.70 -8.62
CA GLN A 175 25.43 -18.61 -7.65
C GLN A 175 26.62 -18.66 -6.68
N PRO A 176 27.17 -17.50 -6.27
CA PRO A 176 28.17 -17.44 -5.22
C PRO A 176 27.52 -17.78 -3.88
N ILE A 177 28.01 -18.82 -3.21
CA ILE A 177 27.53 -19.22 -1.88
C ILE A 177 28.12 -18.28 -0.83
N ASP A 178 27.26 -17.67 -0.01
CA ASP A 178 27.68 -16.84 1.12
C ASP A 178 28.16 -17.71 2.28
N VAL A 179 27.36 -18.71 2.64
CA VAL A 179 27.60 -19.63 3.76
C VAL A 179 27.07 -21.00 3.37
N ALA A 180 27.85 -22.05 3.68
CA ALA A 180 27.39 -23.43 3.67
C ALA A 180 27.95 -24.12 4.91
N ALA A 181 27.08 -24.43 5.87
CA ALA A 181 27.47 -24.99 7.16
C ALA A 181 26.48 -26.06 7.59
N ARG A 182 26.94 -27.02 8.41
CA ARG A 182 26.04 -27.96 9.06
C ARG A 182 25.14 -27.21 10.02
N GLU A 183 23.86 -27.54 9.97
CA GLU A 183 22.84 -26.91 10.80
C GLU A 183 22.73 -27.60 12.16
N THR A 184 22.66 -26.81 13.24
CA THR A 184 22.56 -27.30 14.63
C THR A 184 21.42 -26.66 15.41
N MET A 185 20.59 -25.81 14.78
CA MET A 185 19.45 -25.17 15.43
C MET A 185 18.39 -26.21 15.85
N PRO A 186 17.75 -26.01 17.02
CA PRO A 186 16.60 -26.81 17.42
C PRO A 186 15.47 -26.75 16.39
N THR A 187 14.73 -27.85 16.27
CA THR A 187 13.63 -27.98 15.32
C THR A 187 12.30 -27.99 16.06
N THR A 188 11.38 -27.14 15.64
CA THR A 188 9.96 -27.25 16.00
C THR A 188 9.21 -27.95 14.87
N VAL A 189 8.56 -29.06 15.20
CA VAL A 189 7.86 -29.90 14.24
C VAL A 189 6.36 -29.85 14.51
N VAL A 190 5.54 -29.61 13.49
CA VAL A 190 4.11 -29.92 13.56
C VAL A 190 3.92 -31.36 13.09
N LEU A 191 3.49 -32.24 13.99
CA LEU A 191 3.04 -33.57 13.66
C LEU A 191 1.54 -33.50 13.31
N LEU A 192 1.26 -33.42 12.01
CA LEU A 192 -0.07 -33.31 11.44
C LEU A 192 -0.62 -34.72 11.21
N VAL A 193 -1.56 -35.15 12.04
CA VAL A 193 -2.02 -36.55 12.09
C VAL A 193 -3.46 -36.66 11.59
N ASP A 194 -3.65 -37.41 10.52
CA ASP A 194 -4.96 -37.71 9.98
C ASP A 194 -5.76 -38.60 10.96
N ASN A 195 -6.90 -38.10 11.41
CA ASN A 195 -7.88 -38.81 12.23
C ASN A 195 -9.25 -38.90 11.54
N SER A 196 -9.27 -38.98 10.22
CA SER A 196 -10.47 -39.32 9.44
C SER A 196 -11.03 -40.71 9.77
N GLU A 197 -12.24 -41.00 9.28
CA GLU A 197 -12.91 -42.28 9.52
C GLU A 197 -12.13 -43.49 8.96
N SER A 198 -11.46 -43.34 7.81
CA SER A 198 -10.62 -44.39 7.19
C SER A 198 -9.45 -44.81 8.07
N MET A 199 -8.93 -43.87 8.87
CA MET A 199 -7.83 -44.07 9.80
C MET A 199 -8.20 -44.85 11.07
N SER A 200 -9.49 -45.13 11.31
CA SER A 200 -9.98 -45.84 12.52
C SER A 200 -9.24 -47.15 12.82
N ARG A 201 -8.88 -47.93 11.79
CA ARG A 201 -8.16 -49.21 11.93
C ARG A 201 -6.65 -49.05 12.15
N ARG A 202 -6.10 -47.88 11.86
CA ARG A 202 -4.64 -47.58 11.85
C ARG A 202 -4.23 -46.62 12.97
N ILE A 203 -5.20 -45.98 13.62
CA ILE A 203 -4.95 -44.97 14.65
C ILE A 203 -4.14 -45.53 15.83
N ALA A 204 -4.33 -46.80 16.19
CA ALA A 204 -3.55 -47.43 17.25
C ALA A 204 -2.05 -47.50 16.93
N ASP A 205 -1.70 -47.66 15.65
CA ASP A 205 -0.32 -47.78 15.19
C ASP A 205 0.33 -46.42 15.06
N VAL A 206 -0.41 -45.44 14.52
CA VAL A 206 -0.05 -44.02 14.53
C VAL A 206 0.26 -43.57 15.95
N ARG A 207 -0.58 -43.94 16.92
CA ARG A 207 -0.38 -43.58 18.32
C ARG A 207 0.94 -44.12 18.87
N ARG A 208 1.29 -45.37 18.56
CA ARG A 208 2.57 -45.97 18.98
C ARG A 208 3.77 -45.30 18.30
N ALA A 209 3.66 -45.02 17.00
CA ALA A 209 4.73 -44.38 16.23
C ALA A 209 5.01 -42.95 16.71
N ALA A 210 3.96 -42.17 16.90
CA ALA A 210 4.06 -40.78 17.32
C ALA A 210 4.52 -40.64 18.79
N LYS A 211 4.13 -41.57 19.68
CA LYS A 211 4.72 -41.67 21.03
C LYS A 211 6.22 -41.92 20.98
N ARG A 212 6.68 -42.84 20.12
CA ARG A 212 8.12 -43.12 19.94
C ARG A 212 8.86 -41.94 19.34
N PHE A 213 8.26 -41.24 18.37
CA PHE A 213 8.84 -40.03 17.80
C PHE A 213 9.12 -38.98 18.88
N GLY A 214 8.17 -38.73 19.79
CA GLY A 214 8.37 -37.84 20.95
C GLY A 214 9.57 -38.22 21.82
N GLN A 215 9.85 -39.53 21.97
CA GLN A 215 11.01 -40.04 22.71
C GLN A 215 12.34 -39.87 21.97
N THR A 216 12.31 -39.57 20.67
CA THR A 216 13.50 -39.36 19.83
C THR A 216 13.86 -37.90 19.61
N LEU A 217 13.05 -36.97 20.15
CA LEU A 217 13.32 -35.54 20.10
C LEU A 217 14.63 -35.24 20.85
N ARG A 218 15.42 -34.33 20.28
CA ARG A 218 16.66 -33.87 20.93
C ARG A 218 16.35 -32.85 21.98
N LYS A 219 17.34 -32.59 22.82
CA LYS A 219 17.32 -31.46 23.74
C LYS A 219 17.11 -30.16 22.94
N GLY A 220 15.97 -29.51 23.17
CA GLY A 220 15.58 -28.25 22.53
C GLY A 220 14.62 -28.40 21.34
N ASP A 221 14.49 -29.58 20.75
CA ASP A 221 13.46 -29.85 19.75
C ASP A 221 12.08 -29.85 20.41
N ARG A 222 11.06 -29.39 19.68
CA ARG A 222 9.69 -29.37 20.17
C ARG A 222 8.76 -29.94 19.11
N VAL A 223 7.66 -30.53 19.55
CA VAL A 223 6.60 -31.01 18.68
C VAL A 223 5.27 -30.36 19.04
N ILE A 224 4.49 -30.04 18.02
CA ILE A 224 3.10 -29.63 18.10
C ILE A 224 2.29 -30.77 17.50
N ILE A 225 1.38 -31.37 18.27
CA ILE A 225 0.47 -32.40 17.76
C ILE A 225 -0.78 -31.71 17.23
N ALA A 226 -1.07 -31.91 15.94
CA ALA A 226 -2.24 -31.34 15.27
C ALA A 226 -3.02 -32.46 14.58
N PRO A 227 -4.03 -33.06 15.24
CA PRO A 227 -4.93 -33.99 14.58
C PRO A 227 -5.81 -33.25 13.56
N PHE A 228 -6.10 -33.86 12.42
CA PHE A 228 -6.98 -33.27 11.41
C PHE A 228 -7.86 -34.32 10.71
N ASN A 229 -9.06 -33.90 10.37
CA ASN A 229 -9.99 -34.58 9.48
C ASN A 229 -10.50 -33.54 8.45
N ALA A 230 -11.81 -33.33 8.33
CA ALA A 230 -12.38 -32.19 7.61
C ALA A 230 -12.13 -30.83 8.33
N ARG A 231 -11.61 -30.87 9.57
CA ARG A 231 -11.21 -29.71 10.38
C ARG A 231 -9.98 -30.06 11.21
N ILE A 232 -9.30 -29.04 11.73
CA ILE A 232 -8.21 -29.22 12.70
C ILE A 232 -8.82 -29.45 14.08
N GLY A 233 -8.34 -30.50 14.76
CA GLY A 233 -8.78 -30.90 16.09
C GLY A 233 -8.04 -30.19 17.22
N ALA A 234 -7.96 -30.82 18.39
CA ALA A 234 -7.27 -30.26 19.55
C ALA A 234 -5.75 -30.24 19.33
N ILE A 235 -5.17 -29.03 19.30
CA ILE A 235 -3.75 -28.78 19.05
C ILE A 235 -3.02 -28.64 20.38
N THR A 236 -1.84 -29.25 20.52
CA THR A 236 -0.97 -28.98 21.69
C THR A 236 -0.22 -27.66 21.55
N GLY A 237 0.32 -27.12 22.64
CA GLY A 237 1.45 -26.19 22.53
C GLY A 237 2.72 -26.92 22.04
N PRO A 238 3.78 -26.20 21.62
CA PRO A 238 5.08 -26.82 21.37
C PRO A 238 5.61 -27.46 22.66
N THR A 239 5.84 -28.77 22.63
CA THR A 239 6.29 -29.55 23.80
C THR A 239 7.44 -30.48 23.43
N ASP A 240 8.31 -30.77 24.39
CA ASP A 240 9.32 -31.84 24.33
C ASP A 240 9.00 -33.00 25.28
N ASP A 241 7.86 -32.94 25.98
CA ASP A 241 7.43 -33.94 26.95
C ASP A 241 6.74 -35.15 26.25
N PRO A 242 7.32 -36.36 26.34
CA PRO A 242 6.74 -37.56 25.74
C PRO A 242 5.37 -37.94 26.30
N GLU A 243 5.04 -37.58 27.55
CA GLU A 243 3.72 -37.87 28.13
C GLU A 243 2.65 -36.97 27.52
N THR A 244 2.88 -35.66 27.45
CA THR A 244 2.01 -34.70 26.75
C THR A 244 1.73 -35.13 25.30
N VAL A 245 2.78 -35.59 24.59
CA VAL A 245 2.65 -36.12 23.23
C VAL A 245 1.75 -37.35 23.22
N ALA A 246 2.01 -38.32 24.10
CA ALA A 246 1.24 -39.57 24.18
C ALA A 246 -0.24 -39.31 24.52
N ASP A 247 -0.53 -38.37 25.41
CA ASP A 247 -1.90 -38.02 25.84
C ASP A 247 -2.67 -37.34 24.72
N ALA A 248 -2.07 -36.35 24.04
CA ALA A 248 -2.69 -35.66 22.91
C ALA A 248 -3.05 -36.65 21.79
N ILE A 249 -2.12 -37.57 21.50
CA ILE A 249 -2.28 -38.64 20.53
C ILE A 249 -3.35 -39.66 21.00
N GLY A 250 -3.37 -40.01 22.28
CA GLY A 250 -4.34 -40.93 22.88
C GLY A 250 -5.78 -40.39 22.88
N ALA A 251 -5.94 -39.07 22.90
CA ALA A 251 -7.24 -38.40 22.86
C ALA A 251 -7.86 -38.34 21.45
N MET A 252 -7.09 -38.59 20.38
CA MET A 252 -7.56 -38.51 19.00
C MET A 252 -8.67 -39.54 18.71
N ARG A 253 -9.83 -39.11 18.22
CA ARG A 253 -10.91 -40.01 17.78
C ARG A 253 -11.07 -39.92 16.27
N ALA A 254 -11.20 -41.07 15.61
CA ALA A 254 -11.42 -41.15 14.16
C ALA A 254 -12.83 -40.66 13.79
N GLY A 255 -12.95 -39.87 12.72
CA GLY A 255 -14.25 -39.49 12.15
C GLY A 255 -14.15 -38.36 11.13
N GLY A 256 -15.18 -38.22 10.27
CA GLY A 256 -15.21 -37.22 9.20
C GLY A 256 -14.29 -37.58 8.02
N GLY A 257 -14.23 -36.68 7.03
CA GLY A 257 -13.37 -36.83 5.85
C GLY A 257 -11.97 -36.23 6.05
N THR A 258 -11.22 -36.03 4.96
CA THR A 258 -9.78 -35.72 4.99
C THR A 258 -9.47 -34.42 4.25
N ALA A 259 -8.94 -33.41 4.97
CA ALA A 259 -8.52 -32.11 4.42
C ALA A 259 -7.02 -31.84 4.65
N ILE A 260 -6.17 -32.52 3.87
CA ILE A 260 -4.70 -32.47 3.97
C ILE A 260 -4.16 -31.06 3.67
N LEU A 261 -4.63 -30.43 2.60
CA LEU A 261 -4.12 -29.13 2.15
C LEU A 261 -4.45 -28.02 3.15
N ASP A 262 -5.69 -27.99 3.65
CA ASP A 262 -6.09 -27.07 4.71
C ASP A 262 -5.30 -27.35 6.01
N GLY A 263 -5.05 -28.62 6.31
CA GLY A 263 -4.22 -29.02 7.47
C GLY A 263 -2.76 -28.58 7.36
N ILE A 264 -2.16 -28.65 6.17
CA ILE A 264 -0.81 -28.12 5.92
C ILE A 264 -0.79 -26.60 6.10
N ILE A 265 -1.78 -25.88 5.57
CA ILE A 265 -1.88 -24.42 5.74
C ILE A 265 -1.99 -24.03 7.21
N GLU A 266 -2.78 -24.78 7.99
CA GLU A 266 -2.83 -24.55 9.44
C GLU A 266 -1.52 -24.91 10.13
N GLY A 267 -0.86 -26.00 9.73
CA GLY A 267 0.47 -26.36 10.21
C GLY A 267 1.50 -25.25 9.96
N VAL A 268 1.44 -24.59 8.80
CA VAL A 268 2.26 -23.41 8.50
C VAL A 268 1.96 -22.28 9.48
N ARG A 269 0.68 -21.98 9.73
CA ARG A 269 0.24 -20.94 10.67
C ARG A 269 0.72 -21.21 12.10
N LEU A 270 0.70 -22.47 12.55
CA LEU A 270 1.20 -22.86 13.88
C LEU A 270 2.72 -22.66 14.03
N LEU A 271 3.45 -22.58 12.92
CA LEU A 271 4.89 -22.37 12.87
C LEU A 271 5.26 -20.92 12.53
N GLU A 272 4.30 -20.01 12.40
CA GLU A 272 4.55 -18.57 12.26
C GLU A 272 5.12 -18.00 13.56
N GLY A 273 6.14 -17.13 13.44
CA GLY A 273 6.83 -16.52 14.59
C GLY A 273 7.74 -17.47 15.40
N VAL A 274 7.68 -18.79 15.16
CA VAL A 274 8.58 -19.77 15.78
C VAL A 274 9.99 -19.59 15.25
N GLN A 275 10.94 -19.41 16.16
CA GLN A 275 12.37 -19.28 15.85
C GLN A 275 13.02 -20.65 15.64
N GLY A 276 14.08 -20.69 14.82
CA GLY A 276 14.80 -21.92 14.50
C GLY A 276 14.13 -22.71 13.37
N ARG A 277 14.41 -24.01 13.32
CA ARG A 277 13.95 -24.87 12.22
C ARG A 277 12.49 -25.27 12.37
N ARG A 278 11.80 -25.36 11.25
CA ARG A 278 10.36 -25.59 11.19
C ARG A 278 10.05 -26.65 10.14
N ALA A 279 9.35 -27.68 10.57
CA ALA A 279 8.96 -28.78 9.68
C ALA A 279 7.54 -29.25 9.99
N ILE A 280 6.87 -29.78 8.96
CA ILE A 280 5.60 -30.49 9.11
C ILE A 280 5.87 -31.96 8.81
N ILE A 281 5.41 -32.86 9.68
CA ILE A 281 5.33 -34.29 9.41
C ILE A 281 3.84 -34.63 9.27
N LEU A 282 3.42 -34.90 8.05
CA LEU A 282 2.07 -35.35 7.72
C LEU A 282 2.00 -36.88 7.84
N ILE A 283 1.01 -37.38 8.57
CA ILE A 283 0.67 -38.80 8.62
C ILE A 283 -0.76 -38.95 8.11
N THR A 284 -0.97 -39.69 7.02
CA THR A 284 -2.29 -39.90 6.41
C THR A 284 -2.35 -41.24 5.68
N ASP A 285 -3.53 -41.80 5.49
CA ASP A 285 -3.77 -42.97 4.63
C ASP A 285 -4.22 -42.61 3.21
N GLY A 286 -4.29 -41.32 2.82
CA GLY A 286 -4.42 -41.00 1.41
C GLY A 286 -5.03 -39.65 1.05
N PHE A 287 -6.11 -39.69 0.27
CA PHE A 287 -6.51 -38.64 -0.66
C PHE A 287 -7.21 -37.47 0.02
N ASP A 288 -6.97 -36.25 -0.47
CA ASP A 288 -7.66 -35.05 0.00
C ASP A 288 -9.05 -34.97 -0.64
N GLU A 289 -10.11 -34.92 0.19
CA GLU A 289 -11.50 -34.92 -0.25
C GLU A 289 -12.26 -33.66 0.18
N ASN A 290 -11.71 -32.90 1.15
CA ASN A 290 -12.45 -31.87 1.86
C ASN A 290 -11.74 -30.53 1.97
N SER A 291 -10.51 -30.39 1.48
CA SER A 291 -9.82 -29.09 1.52
C SER A 291 -10.51 -28.06 0.64
N LYS A 292 -10.57 -26.82 1.14
CA LYS A 292 -10.97 -25.66 0.35
C LYS A 292 -9.82 -25.10 -0.46
N ALA A 293 -8.60 -25.25 0.04
CA ALA A 293 -7.40 -24.83 -0.66
C ALA A 293 -7.01 -25.85 -1.75
N ASP A 294 -6.38 -25.33 -2.80
CA ASP A 294 -5.70 -26.16 -3.79
C ASP A 294 -4.22 -26.42 -3.43
N VAL A 295 -3.62 -27.37 -4.13
CA VAL A 295 -2.21 -27.78 -3.92
C VAL A 295 -1.26 -26.60 -4.11
N GLY A 296 -1.53 -25.73 -5.08
CA GLY A 296 -0.71 -24.56 -5.39
C GLY A 296 -0.66 -23.55 -4.25
N THR A 297 -1.80 -23.33 -3.61
CA THR A 297 -1.97 -22.43 -2.46
C THR A 297 -1.22 -22.97 -1.24
N ALA A 298 -1.42 -24.24 -0.89
CA ALA A 298 -0.72 -24.89 0.22
C ALA A 298 0.80 -24.88 0.03
N LEU A 299 1.27 -25.19 -1.18
CA LEU A 299 2.69 -25.14 -1.53
C LEU A 299 3.25 -23.73 -1.45
N THR A 300 2.55 -22.74 -2.01
CA THR A 300 3.02 -21.34 -2.00
C THR A 300 3.20 -20.85 -0.56
N ARG A 301 2.22 -21.10 0.31
CA ARG A 301 2.31 -20.73 1.74
C ARG A 301 3.46 -21.44 2.44
N THR A 302 3.59 -22.75 2.24
CA THR A 302 4.64 -23.56 2.85
C THR A 302 6.04 -23.10 2.41
N GLN A 303 6.22 -22.82 1.13
CA GLN A 303 7.49 -22.36 0.56
C GLN A 303 7.84 -20.93 0.98
N ALA A 304 6.86 -20.02 1.03
CA ALA A 304 7.04 -18.67 1.52
C ALA A 304 7.44 -18.66 3.00
N ALA A 305 6.84 -19.56 3.80
CA ALA A 305 7.20 -19.75 5.20
C ALA A 305 8.55 -20.47 5.39
N GLY A 306 9.15 -21.06 4.33
CA GLY A 306 10.40 -21.82 4.43
C GLY A 306 10.26 -23.10 5.26
N ILE A 307 9.09 -23.76 5.22
CA ILE A 307 8.80 -24.97 5.99
C ILE A 307 9.00 -26.21 5.13
N THR A 308 9.70 -27.22 5.66
CA THR A 308 9.86 -28.52 4.99
C THR A 308 8.75 -29.47 5.36
N VAL A 309 8.14 -30.13 4.37
CA VAL A 309 7.06 -31.12 4.60
C VAL A 309 7.62 -32.52 4.40
N TYR A 310 7.43 -33.37 5.41
CA TYR A 310 7.61 -34.82 5.34
C TYR A 310 6.24 -35.48 5.35
N ALA A 311 6.10 -36.62 4.68
CA ALA A 311 4.85 -37.36 4.65
C ALA A 311 5.07 -38.85 4.95
N VAL A 312 4.15 -39.43 5.71
CA VAL A 312 4.06 -40.87 5.98
C VAL A 312 2.70 -41.34 5.50
N GLY A 313 2.70 -42.01 4.35
CA GLY A 313 1.52 -42.60 3.75
C GLY A 313 1.27 -44.00 4.32
N ILE A 314 0.24 -44.17 5.15
CA ILE A 314 -0.05 -45.44 5.81
C ILE A 314 -0.93 -46.33 4.93
N GLY A 315 -0.49 -47.58 4.72
CA GLY A 315 -1.16 -48.56 3.84
C GLY A 315 -0.32 -49.02 2.66
N GLY A 316 0.89 -48.49 2.50
CA GLY A 316 1.78 -48.78 1.38
C GLY A 316 1.26 -48.23 0.05
N VAL A 317 2.01 -48.48 -1.03
CA VAL A 317 1.63 -48.04 -2.40
C VAL A 317 0.30 -48.68 -2.85
N ALA A 318 -0.05 -49.85 -2.33
CA ALA A 318 -1.31 -50.54 -2.65
C ALA A 318 -2.53 -50.02 -1.85
N GLY A 319 -2.31 -49.34 -0.73
CA GLY A 319 -3.37 -48.81 0.14
C GLY A 319 -3.71 -47.34 -0.09
N ILE A 320 -2.86 -46.61 -0.84
CA ILE A 320 -3.04 -45.20 -1.18
C ILE A 320 -3.41 -45.08 -2.64
N THR A 321 -4.35 -44.21 -2.97
CA THR A 321 -4.74 -43.97 -4.35
C THR A 321 -3.59 -43.32 -5.14
N LEU A 322 -3.46 -43.62 -6.44
CA LEU A 322 -2.45 -42.98 -7.29
C LEU A 322 -2.46 -41.44 -7.22
N PRO A 323 -3.62 -40.76 -7.16
CA PRO A 323 -3.67 -39.32 -6.93
C PRO A 323 -3.12 -38.90 -5.55
N GLY A 324 -3.44 -39.63 -4.48
CA GLY A 324 -2.91 -39.36 -3.14
C GLY A 324 -1.40 -39.51 -3.07
N GLU A 325 -0.84 -40.56 -3.68
CA GLU A 325 0.61 -40.74 -3.75
C GLU A 325 1.30 -39.59 -4.49
N ARG A 326 0.75 -39.16 -5.64
CA ARG A 326 1.27 -38.03 -6.41
C ARG A 326 1.25 -36.75 -5.59
N LEU A 327 0.16 -36.49 -4.87
CA LEU A 327 0.03 -35.33 -3.99
C LEU A 327 1.13 -35.30 -2.92
N LEU A 328 1.31 -36.40 -2.19
CA LEU A 328 2.33 -36.48 -1.13
C LEU A 328 3.75 -36.32 -1.69
N ARG A 329 4.02 -36.89 -2.87
CA ARG A 329 5.31 -36.73 -3.56
C ARG A 329 5.55 -35.28 -4.00
N ASP A 330 4.54 -34.62 -4.54
CA ASP A 330 4.67 -33.22 -4.98
C ASP A 330 4.91 -32.28 -3.79
N LEU A 331 4.12 -32.41 -2.72
CA LEU A 331 4.26 -31.62 -1.49
C LEU A 331 5.64 -31.76 -0.85
N THR A 332 6.09 -33.01 -0.65
CA THR A 332 7.38 -33.28 -0.01
C THR A 332 8.55 -32.91 -0.93
N GLY A 333 8.46 -33.21 -2.23
CA GLY A 333 9.52 -32.91 -3.20
C GLY A 333 9.75 -31.40 -3.38
N ARG A 334 8.68 -30.61 -3.50
CA ARG A 334 8.78 -29.16 -3.72
C ARG A 334 9.20 -28.36 -2.50
N THR A 335 9.13 -28.96 -1.30
CA THR A 335 9.56 -28.34 -0.03
C THR A 335 10.90 -28.87 0.47
N GLY A 336 11.50 -29.85 -0.24
CA GLY A 336 12.80 -30.43 0.10
C GLY A 336 12.76 -31.55 1.16
N GLY A 337 11.57 -32.09 1.44
CA GLY A 337 11.36 -33.20 2.37
C GLY A 337 11.25 -34.56 1.67
N ARG A 338 10.68 -35.54 2.37
CA ARG A 338 10.59 -36.94 1.92
C ARG A 338 9.23 -37.55 2.25
N VAL A 339 8.76 -38.42 1.37
CA VAL A 339 7.60 -39.29 1.60
C VAL A 339 8.06 -40.72 1.89
N TYR A 340 7.39 -41.37 2.84
CA TYR A 340 7.60 -42.76 3.25
C TYR A 340 6.30 -43.55 3.12
N PHE A 341 6.39 -44.77 2.58
CA PHE A 341 5.26 -45.69 2.40
C PHE A 341 5.54 -47.02 3.09
N PRO A 342 5.39 -47.10 4.42
CA PRO A 342 5.62 -48.34 5.16
C PRO A 342 4.64 -49.43 4.75
N TRP A 343 5.14 -50.66 4.59
CA TRP A 343 4.30 -51.84 4.34
C TRP A 343 3.78 -52.47 5.62
N ARG A 344 4.51 -52.26 6.73
CA ARG A 344 4.19 -52.80 8.06
C ARG A 344 4.28 -51.70 9.09
N ASP A 345 3.40 -51.76 10.08
CA ASP A 345 3.36 -50.77 11.16
C ASP A 345 4.65 -50.73 11.99
N SER A 346 5.41 -51.83 12.00
CA SER A 346 6.75 -51.89 12.62
C SER A 346 7.76 -50.94 11.97
N GLU A 347 7.58 -50.58 10.70
CA GLU A 347 8.49 -49.69 9.96
C GLU A 347 8.29 -48.22 10.33
N LEU A 348 7.15 -47.85 10.92
CA LEU A 348 6.86 -46.47 11.35
C LEU A 348 7.89 -45.95 12.36
N THR A 349 8.46 -46.83 13.20
CA THR A 349 9.54 -46.44 14.13
C THR A 349 10.83 -46.11 13.38
N ALA A 350 11.19 -46.92 12.38
CA ALA A 350 12.37 -46.66 11.55
C ALA A 350 12.22 -45.36 10.75
N ILE A 351 11.01 -45.07 10.27
CA ILE A 351 10.68 -43.81 9.58
C ILE A 351 10.80 -42.62 10.53
N ALA A 352 10.27 -42.70 11.75
CA ALA A 352 10.41 -41.65 12.75
C ALA A 352 11.90 -41.32 13.03
N HIS A 353 12.74 -42.35 13.20
CA HIS A 353 14.19 -42.17 13.33
C HIS A 353 14.83 -41.58 12.07
N ALA A 354 14.40 -42.03 10.89
CA ALA A 354 14.92 -41.52 9.63
C ALA A 354 14.59 -40.03 9.47
N VAL A 355 13.36 -39.59 9.79
CA VAL A 355 12.97 -38.18 9.73
C VAL A 355 13.74 -37.34 10.75
N ALA A 356 13.93 -37.85 11.98
CA ALA A 356 14.73 -37.17 12.99
C ALA A 356 16.21 -37.06 12.59
N ALA A 357 16.78 -38.10 11.99
CA ALA A 357 18.17 -38.09 11.49
C ALA A 357 18.33 -37.22 10.23
N ASP A 358 17.34 -37.23 9.34
CA ASP A 358 17.26 -36.35 8.16
C ASP A 358 17.28 -34.90 8.60
N SER A 359 16.48 -34.56 9.62
CA SER A 359 16.42 -33.24 10.21
C SER A 359 17.77 -32.76 10.78
N ASP A 360 18.59 -33.64 11.33
CA ASP A 360 19.90 -33.30 11.94
C ASP A 360 21.07 -33.18 10.96
N SER A 361 20.96 -33.84 9.82
CA SER A 361 22.10 -34.01 8.91
C SER A 361 22.10 -33.00 7.77
N ARG A 362 21.33 -31.91 7.92
CA ARG A 362 21.17 -30.92 6.85
C ARG A 362 22.19 -29.80 6.94
N TYR A 363 22.44 -29.20 5.79
CA TYR A 363 23.28 -28.04 5.62
C TYR A 363 22.40 -26.83 5.39
N LEU A 364 22.76 -25.74 6.07
CA LEU A 364 22.26 -24.42 5.77
C LEU A 364 23.14 -23.82 4.68
N ILE A 365 22.59 -23.61 3.49
CA ILE A 365 23.27 -22.97 2.38
C ILE A 365 22.58 -21.64 2.09
N THR A 366 23.30 -20.53 2.21
CA THR A 366 22.77 -19.22 1.88
C THR A 366 23.52 -18.62 0.70
N TYR A 367 22.80 -17.93 -0.18
CA TYR A 367 23.40 -17.13 -1.24
C TYR A 367 22.55 -15.89 -1.52
N THR A 368 23.19 -14.85 -2.04
CA THR A 368 22.52 -13.69 -2.62
C THR A 368 22.36 -13.92 -4.13
N PRO A 369 21.13 -13.99 -4.68
CA PRO A 369 20.92 -14.19 -6.11
C PRO A 369 21.59 -13.11 -6.95
N ILE A 370 22.23 -13.50 -8.05
CA ILE A 370 22.71 -12.53 -9.04
C ILE A 370 21.53 -11.77 -9.65
N ASN A 371 20.40 -12.44 -9.87
CA ASN A 371 19.18 -11.81 -10.37
C ASN A 371 18.28 -11.34 -9.20
N GLN A 372 18.37 -10.05 -8.89
CA GLN A 372 17.61 -9.37 -7.82
C GLN A 372 16.22 -8.86 -8.26
N LYS A 373 15.77 -9.13 -9.50
CA LYS A 373 14.47 -8.66 -9.99
C LYS A 373 13.32 -9.13 -9.10
N ARG A 374 12.42 -8.20 -8.76
CA ARG A 374 11.17 -8.44 -8.03
C ARG A 374 10.02 -8.62 -9.03
N ASP A 375 10.04 -9.72 -9.75
CA ASP A 375 9.12 -9.99 -10.87
C ASP A 375 8.03 -11.03 -10.56
N GLY A 376 7.97 -11.53 -9.31
CA GLY A 376 7.00 -12.58 -8.96
C GLY A 376 7.27 -13.94 -9.61
N THR A 377 8.34 -14.11 -10.39
CA THR A 377 8.60 -15.32 -11.17
C THR A 377 9.14 -16.47 -10.32
N TRP A 378 8.95 -17.70 -10.79
CA TRP A 378 9.53 -18.88 -10.14
C TRP A 378 11.00 -19.03 -10.53
N ARG A 379 11.88 -19.20 -9.53
CA ARG A 379 13.31 -19.43 -9.68
C ARG A 379 13.62 -20.86 -9.30
N VAL A 380 14.04 -21.66 -10.29
CA VAL A 380 14.39 -23.07 -10.10
C VAL A 380 15.76 -23.15 -9.41
N ILE A 381 15.86 -24.01 -8.40
CA ILE A 381 17.09 -24.23 -7.65
C ILE A 381 17.56 -25.66 -7.81
N SER A 382 18.85 -25.80 -8.14
CA SER A 382 19.56 -27.07 -8.06
C SER A 382 20.82 -26.89 -7.22
N VAL A 383 21.13 -27.92 -6.45
CA VAL A 383 22.32 -27.98 -5.60
C VAL A 383 23.03 -29.30 -5.87
N ASP A 384 24.32 -29.22 -6.13
CA ASP A 384 25.21 -30.38 -6.29
C ASP A 384 26.21 -30.42 -5.13
N ALA A 385 26.64 -31.62 -4.73
CA ALA A 385 27.60 -31.85 -3.64
C ALA A 385 28.78 -32.75 -4.04
N GLY A 386 29.00 -32.97 -5.34
CA GLY A 386 30.02 -33.89 -5.88
C GLY A 386 29.49 -35.25 -6.31
N ALA A 387 30.35 -36.04 -6.96
CA ALA A 387 29.98 -37.31 -7.58
C ALA A 387 29.49 -38.37 -6.57
N GLY A 388 28.42 -39.08 -6.93
CA GLY A 388 27.84 -40.16 -6.10
C GLY A 388 27.02 -39.68 -4.90
N LEU A 389 26.87 -38.35 -4.72
CA LEU A 389 26.05 -37.75 -3.68
C LEU A 389 24.77 -37.17 -4.27
N ARG A 390 23.67 -37.31 -3.53
CA ARG A 390 22.39 -36.75 -3.88
C ARG A 390 21.99 -35.68 -2.89
N VAL A 391 21.76 -34.47 -3.38
CA VAL A 391 21.27 -33.36 -2.56
C VAL A 391 19.75 -33.26 -2.68
N ARG A 392 19.07 -33.06 -1.55
CA ARG A 392 17.64 -32.69 -1.51
C ARG A 392 17.50 -31.35 -0.83
N THR A 393 16.89 -30.41 -1.53
CA THR A 393 16.45 -29.13 -1.00
C THR A 393 15.18 -28.71 -1.73
N ARG A 394 14.62 -27.54 -1.41
CA ARG A 394 13.48 -27.00 -2.14
C ARG A 394 13.83 -26.84 -3.64
N ALA A 395 12.89 -27.19 -4.51
CA ALA A 395 13.09 -27.14 -5.96
C ALA A 395 13.20 -25.71 -6.53
N GLY A 396 12.90 -24.70 -5.73
CA GLY A 396 12.92 -23.32 -6.13
C GLY A 396 12.26 -22.40 -5.13
N TYR A 397 12.12 -21.13 -5.52
CA TYR A 397 11.39 -20.12 -4.76
C TYR A 397 10.76 -19.11 -5.72
N ARG A 398 9.75 -18.38 -5.25
CA ARG A 398 9.15 -17.29 -6.03
C ARG A 398 9.85 -15.97 -5.67
N ALA A 399 10.29 -15.21 -6.68
CA ALA A 399 10.79 -13.87 -6.45
C ALA A 399 9.67 -12.98 -5.87
N PRO A 400 9.95 -12.01 -4.98
CA PRO A 400 8.95 -11.03 -4.57
C PRO A 400 8.33 -10.37 -5.80
N ALA A 401 7.04 -10.04 -5.72
CA ALA A 401 6.43 -9.13 -6.68
C ALA A 401 6.85 -7.68 -6.34
N PRO A 402 6.85 -6.75 -7.32
CA PRO A 402 7.02 -5.35 -7.00
C PRO A 402 5.84 -4.90 -6.12
N PRO A 403 6.06 -3.97 -5.17
CA PRO A 403 4.93 -3.42 -4.43
C PRO A 403 3.97 -2.71 -5.41
N PRO A 404 2.67 -2.69 -5.09
CA PRO A 404 1.71 -1.96 -5.91
C PRO A 404 2.08 -0.47 -5.98
N ILE A 405 1.96 0.12 -7.16
CA ILE A 405 2.21 1.54 -7.36
C ILE A 405 0.96 2.32 -6.93
N ARG A 406 1.11 3.21 -5.95
CA ARG A 406 0.01 3.98 -5.35
C ARG A 406 0.21 5.49 -5.57
N PRO A 407 -0.06 6.01 -6.77
CA PRO A 407 0.06 7.45 -7.03
C PRO A 407 -0.98 8.25 -6.24
N THR A 408 -0.66 9.50 -5.97
CA THR A 408 -1.61 10.50 -5.49
C THR A 408 -1.66 11.66 -6.47
N ILE A 409 -2.85 12.03 -6.93
CA ILE A 409 -3.08 13.13 -7.85
C ILE A 409 -3.80 14.27 -7.13
N GLU A 410 -3.27 15.48 -7.22
CA GLU A 410 -3.92 16.69 -6.74
C GLU A 410 -4.76 17.34 -7.85
N PHE A 411 -5.97 17.79 -7.50
CA PHE A 411 -6.88 18.43 -8.44
C PHE A 411 -7.80 19.45 -7.78
N SER A 412 -8.34 20.37 -8.56
CA SER A 412 -9.47 21.22 -8.20
C SER A 412 -10.68 20.89 -9.07
N ILE A 413 -11.87 21.11 -8.53
CA ILE A 413 -13.13 20.99 -9.26
C ILE A 413 -14.00 22.21 -9.01
N ALA A 414 -14.55 22.75 -10.09
CA ALA A 414 -15.37 23.95 -10.04
C ALA A 414 -16.58 23.82 -10.98
N ASN A 415 -17.59 24.65 -10.74
CA ASN A 415 -18.71 24.80 -11.67
C ASN A 415 -18.31 25.65 -12.90
N ALA A 416 -19.24 25.82 -13.83
CA ALA A 416 -19.03 26.67 -15.02
C ALA A 416 -18.68 28.14 -14.69
N SER A 417 -19.07 28.63 -13.52
CA SER A 417 -18.74 29.96 -13.00
C SER A 417 -17.40 30.03 -12.25
N ARG A 418 -16.60 28.94 -12.26
CA ARG A 418 -15.32 28.78 -11.55
C ARG A 418 -15.43 28.83 -10.02
N GLU A 419 -16.61 28.58 -9.47
CA GLU A 419 -16.78 28.44 -8.02
C GLU A 419 -16.44 27.01 -7.60
N SER A 420 -15.59 26.88 -6.57
CA SER A 420 -15.22 25.58 -6.03
C SER A 420 -16.42 24.88 -5.40
N LEU A 421 -16.58 23.59 -5.66
CA LEU A 421 -17.64 22.76 -5.09
C LEU A 421 -17.10 21.74 -4.11
N GLU A 422 -17.93 21.39 -3.13
CA GLU A 422 -17.69 20.24 -2.26
C GLU A 422 -18.03 18.94 -3.02
N VAL A 423 -17.06 18.04 -3.16
CA VAL A 423 -17.23 16.79 -3.92
C VAL A 423 -16.84 15.57 -3.09
N SER A 424 -17.37 14.41 -3.48
CA SER A 424 -16.96 13.11 -2.96
C SER A 424 -16.34 12.25 -4.08
N PRO A 425 -15.69 11.12 -3.75
CA PRO A 425 -15.18 10.19 -4.76
C PRO A 425 -16.24 9.65 -5.72
N ASP A 426 -17.51 9.62 -5.30
CA ASP A 426 -18.62 9.17 -6.13
C ASP A 426 -18.93 10.16 -7.27
N ASP A 427 -18.37 11.37 -7.23
CA ASP A 427 -18.63 12.43 -8.22
C ASP A 427 -17.70 12.37 -9.43
N PHE A 428 -16.69 11.51 -9.42
CA PHE A 428 -15.72 11.36 -10.50
C PHE A 428 -15.25 9.91 -10.70
N GLU A 429 -14.50 9.69 -11.77
CA GLU A 429 -13.73 8.48 -12.01
C GLU A 429 -12.27 8.86 -12.26
N VAL A 430 -11.35 8.03 -11.78
CA VAL A 430 -9.91 8.16 -12.05
C VAL A 430 -9.56 7.19 -13.15
N VAL A 431 -8.95 7.68 -14.22
CA VAL A 431 -8.60 6.90 -15.40
C VAL A 431 -7.11 7.04 -15.65
N GLU A 432 -6.37 5.94 -15.54
CA GLU A 432 -4.93 5.87 -15.84
C GLU A 432 -4.73 5.19 -17.19
N ASN A 433 -4.11 5.88 -18.15
CA ASN A 433 -3.84 5.37 -19.51
C ASN A 433 -5.10 4.74 -20.17
N GLY A 434 -6.27 5.32 -19.93
CA GLY A 434 -7.56 4.83 -20.43
C GLY A 434 -8.22 3.72 -19.60
N VAL A 435 -7.57 3.23 -18.53
CA VAL A 435 -8.10 2.20 -17.62
C VAL A 435 -8.65 2.84 -16.35
N VAL A 436 -9.91 2.56 -16.02
CA VAL A 436 -10.55 3.03 -14.78
C VAL A 436 -9.88 2.38 -13.57
N GLN A 437 -9.51 3.21 -12.60
CA GLN A 437 -8.84 2.80 -11.36
C GLN A 437 -9.81 2.88 -10.18
N THR A 438 -9.56 2.06 -9.16
CA THR A 438 -10.31 2.12 -7.90
C THR A 438 -9.65 3.15 -6.98
N VAL A 439 -10.43 4.16 -6.58
CA VAL A 439 -9.98 5.16 -5.60
C VAL A 439 -9.81 4.49 -4.24
N ASP A 440 -8.59 4.54 -3.71
CA ASP A 440 -8.28 4.00 -2.37
C ASP A 440 -8.47 5.09 -1.30
N THR A 441 -8.10 6.33 -1.63
CA THR A 441 -8.04 7.42 -0.67
C THR A 441 -8.47 8.74 -1.32
N PHE A 442 -9.13 9.59 -0.53
CA PHE A 442 -9.57 10.90 -0.95
C PHE A 442 -9.57 11.85 0.25
N GLN A 443 -9.02 13.06 0.08
CA GLN A 443 -8.98 14.07 1.14
C GLN A 443 -8.85 15.48 0.55
N GLU A 444 -9.28 16.49 1.31
CA GLU A 444 -8.93 17.88 1.03
C GLU A 444 -7.43 18.14 1.27
N ALA A 445 -6.82 18.91 0.37
CA ALA A 445 -5.43 19.32 0.45
C ALA A 445 -5.31 20.57 1.34
N VAL A 446 -5.07 20.36 2.63
CA VAL A 446 -4.97 21.45 3.62
C VAL A 446 -3.56 21.69 4.16
N GLU A 447 -2.59 20.94 3.65
CA GLU A 447 -1.17 21.18 3.90
C GLU A 447 -0.77 22.58 3.39
N PRO A 448 0.12 23.29 4.11
CA PRO A 448 0.67 24.55 3.65
C PRO A 448 1.30 24.42 2.25
N VAL A 449 1.19 25.48 1.46
CA VAL A 449 1.71 25.52 0.10
C VAL A 449 2.97 26.37 0.06
N SER A 450 3.99 25.88 -0.65
CA SER A 450 5.14 26.69 -1.06
C SER A 450 4.85 27.32 -2.41
N ILE A 451 4.73 28.65 -2.42
CA ILE A 451 4.26 29.46 -3.53
C ILE A 451 5.44 30.27 -4.08
N VAL A 452 5.62 30.27 -5.40
CA VAL A 452 6.50 31.23 -6.08
C VAL A 452 5.65 32.20 -6.89
N LEU A 453 5.58 33.44 -6.42
CA LEU A 453 4.98 34.54 -7.19
C LEU A 453 6.01 35.04 -8.20
N THR A 454 5.66 35.02 -9.47
CA THR A 454 6.54 35.34 -10.60
C THR A 454 5.92 36.51 -11.36
N LEU A 455 6.51 37.71 -11.22
CA LEU A 455 5.97 38.94 -11.78
C LEU A 455 6.78 39.40 -12.98
N ASP A 456 6.11 39.56 -14.11
CA ASP A 456 6.68 40.16 -15.32
C ASP A 456 6.92 41.66 -15.08
N ALA A 457 8.19 42.06 -15.14
CA ALA A 457 8.70 43.42 -15.03
C ALA A 457 9.26 43.91 -16.37
N SER A 458 8.78 43.38 -17.49
CA SER A 458 9.16 43.85 -18.82
C SER A 458 8.64 45.26 -19.13
N GLY A 459 9.23 45.90 -20.13
CA GLY A 459 8.87 47.26 -20.53
C GLY A 459 7.41 47.42 -21.01
N SER A 460 6.78 46.34 -21.51
CA SER A 460 5.37 46.36 -21.94
C SER A 460 4.40 46.51 -20.76
N MET A 461 4.79 46.06 -19.56
CA MET A 461 4.02 46.16 -18.33
C MET A 461 3.97 47.57 -17.73
N ARG A 462 4.70 48.54 -18.32
CA ARG A 462 4.82 49.92 -17.81
C ARG A 462 3.49 50.61 -17.53
N ARG A 463 2.46 50.37 -18.36
CA ARG A 463 1.14 50.97 -18.16
C ARG A 463 0.36 50.36 -16.99
N ALA A 464 0.58 49.08 -16.71
CA ALA A 464 -0.09 48.34 -15.66
C ALA A 464 0.67 48.37 -14.32
N ALA A 465 1.85 48.98 -14.27
CA ALA A 465 2.78 48.87 -13.13
C ALA A 465 2.17 49.23 -11.77
N ALA A 466 1.30 50.24 -11.72
CA ALA A 466 0.65 50.64 -10.47
C ALA A 466 -0.35 49.57 -9.99
N ASP A 467 -1.14 49.02 -10.90
CA ASP A 467 -2.10 47.95 -10.60
C ASP A 467 -1.38 46.65 -10.27
N VAL A 468 -0.32 46.28 -10.99
CA VAL A 468 0.53 45.11 -10.66
C VAL A 468 1.06 45.22 -9.24
N ARG A 469 1.64 46.36 -8.84
CA ARG A 469 2.14 46.55 -7.47
C ARG A 469 1.04 46.42 -6.42
N ARG A 470 -0.12 47.06 -6.64
CA ARG A 470 -1.25 47.00 -5.70
C ARG A 470 -1.77 45.57 -5.57
N THR A 471 -2.08 44.92 -6.68
CA THR A 471 -2.72 43.60 -6.71
C THR A 471 -1.78 42.48 -6.28
N ALA A 472 -0.49 42.55 -6.60
CA ALA A 472 0.49 41.63 -6.05
C ALA A 472 0.63 41.78 -4.51
N ALA A 473 0.55 43.01 -3.98
CA ALA A 473 0.54 43.24 -2.54
C ALA A 473 -0.74 42.67 -1.89
N ASP A 474 -1.89 42.82 -2.52
CA ASP A 474 -3.16 42.22 -2.08
C ASP A 474 -3.06 40.68 -2.06
N PHE A 475 -2.47 40.07 -3.10
CA PHE A 475 -2.21 38.63 -3.13
C PHE A 475 -1.32 38.19 -1.97
N VAL A 476 -0.18 38.87 -1.75
CA VAL A 476 0.74 38.60 -0.64
C VAL A 476 0.00 38.64 0.71
N ALA A 477 -0.91 39.60 0.89
CA ALA A 477 -1.71 39.74 2.11
C ALA A 477 -2.77 38.62 2.25
N ALA A 478 -3.28 38.10 1.13
CA ALA A 478 -4.28 37.03 1.12
C ALA A 478 -3.68 35.62 1.28
N VAL A 479 -2.40 35.41 1.02
CA VAL A 479 -1.70 34.13 1.27
C VAL A 479 -1.70 33.81 2.77
N ARG A 480 -2.02 32.57 3.15
CA ARG A 480 -2.16 32.19 4.57
C ARG A 480 -0.83 32.34 5.30
N PRO A 481 -0.77 32.72 6.59
CA PRO A 481 0.49 32.94 7.31
C PRO A 481 1.46 31.75 7.30
N GLU A 482 0.95 30.52 7.26
CA GLU A 482 1.72 29.27 7.23
C GLU A 482 2.32 28.93 5.85
N ASP A 483 1.78 29.48 4.76
CA ASP A 483 2.27 29.22 3.41
C ASP A 483 3.64 29.90 3.20
N SER A 484 4.58 29.25 2.55
CA SER A 484 5.85 29.90 2.22
C SER A 484 5.72 30.61 0.88
N LEU A 485 6.23 31.84 0.79
CA LEU A 485 6.18 32.64 -0.43
C LEU A 485 7.58 33.05 -0.85
N SER A 486 7.91 32.82 -2.11
CA SER A 486 9.07 33.33 -2.82
C SER A 486 8.60 34.34 -3.88
N LEU A 487 9.45 35.30 -4.20
CA LEU A 487 9.15 36.30 -5.23
C LEU A 487 10.28 36.35 -6.26
N ILE A 488 9.89 36.15 -7.51
CA ILE A 488 10.74 36.34 -8.68
C ILE A 488 10.15 37.47 -9.51
N MET A 489 11.01 38.40 -9.93
CA MET A 489 10.67 39.40 -10.94
C MET A 489 11.50 39.10 -12.19
N PHE A 490 10.91 39.21 -13.37
CA PHE A 490 11.62 38.88 -14.60
C PHE A 490 11.40 39.91 -15.68
N ALA A 491 12.44 40.15 -16.47
CA ALA A 491 12.39 40.90 -17.71
C ALA A 491 13.23 40.12 -18.74
N ASP A 492 14.37 40.67 -19.19
CA ASP A 492 15.33 39.93 -20.02
C ASP A 492 15.88 38.68 -19.33
N GLN A 493 15.90 38.66 -17.99
CA GLN A 493 16.27 37.52 -17.16
C GLN A 493 15.44 37.50 -15.87
N PRO A 494 15.20 36.31 -15.28
CA PRO A 494 14.58 36.20 -13.97
C PRO A 494 15.54 36.60 -12.85
N THR A 495 15.05 37.39 -11.90
CA THR A 495 15.75 37.80 -10.69
C THR A 495 14.98 37.35 -9.46
N LEU A 496 15.62 36.53 -8.63
CA LEU A 496 15.08 36.13 -7.33
C LEU A 496 15.14 37.32 -6.36
N ALA A 497 13.98 37.89 -6.02
CA ALA A 497 13.92 38.99 -5.07
C ALA A 497 14.18 38.51 -3.63
N HIS A 498 13.62 37.35 -3.27
CA HIS A 498 13.95 36.62 -2.04
C HIS A 498 13.53 35.14 -2.15
N PRO A 499 14.20 34.22 -1.44
CA PRO A 499 13.79 32.82 -1.37
C PRO A 499 12.49 32.64 -0.57
N LEU A 500 11.95 31.41 -0.54
CA LEU A 500 10.77 31.02 0.23
C LEU A 500 10.84 31.49 1.69
N THR A 501 9.80 32.18 2.15
CA THR A 501 9.66 32.63 3.54
C THR A 501 8.19 32.82 3.93
N THR A 502 7.88 32.77 5.22
CA THR A 502 6.59 33.20 5.78
C THR A 502 6.55 34.70 6.10
N GLN A 503 7.67 35.43 5.96
CA GLN A 503 7.76 36.86 6.23
C GLN A 503 7.23 37.70 5.06
N ARG A 504 5.92 38.00 5.09
CA ARG A 504 5.22 38.77 4.03
C ARG A 504 5.84 40.13 3.71
N GLN A 505 6.42 40.79 4.71
CA GLN A 505 7.06 42.09 4.52
C GLN A 505 8.18 42.05 3.46
N ARG A 506 8.92 40.94 3.33
CA ARG A 506 9.97 40.82 2.30
C ARG A 506 9.40 40.92 0.89
N SER A 507 8.24 40.31 0.65
CA SER A 507 7.56 40.39 -0.64
C SER A 507 6.99 41.79 -0.88
N LEU A 508 6.40 42.42 0.14
CA LEU A 508 5.88 43.79 0.04
C LEU A 508 7.01 44.81 -0.27
N ASP A 509 8.14 44.71 0.43
CA ASP A 509 9.32 45.56 0.22
C ASP A 509 9.94 45.39 -1.17
N ALA A 510 9.91 44.16 -1.70
CA ALA A 510 10.37 43.86 -3.04
C ALA A 510 9.39 44.39 -4.10
N ILE A 511 8.09 44.16 -3.95
CA ILE A 511 7.03 44.68 -4.84
C ILE A 511 7.07 46.22 -4.90
N ALA A 512 7.36 46.90 -3.80
CA ALA A 512 7.50 48.36 -3.79
C ALA A 512 8.61 48.87 -4.75
N LYS A 513 9.62 48.03 -5.05
CA LYS A 513 10.73 48.32 -5.97
C LYS A 513 10.47 47.84 -7.40
N TYR A 514 9.27 47.36 -7.69
CA TYR A 514 8.91 46.87 -9.02
C TYR A 514 9.01 47.98 -10.07
N GLU A 515 9.90 47.80 -11.03
CA GLU A 515 10.19 48.74 -12.12
C GLU A 515 10.18 48.01 -13.47
N PRO A 516 9.25 48.36 -14.38
CA PRO A 516 9.11 47.69 -15.66
C PRO A 516 10.10 48.19 -16.73
N VAL A 517 11.03 47.33 -17.13
CA VAL A 517 12.10 47.58 -18.11
C VAL A 517 12.56 46.28 -18.76
N GLY A 518 13.06 46.32 -20.00
CA GLY A 518 13.61 45.15 -20.70
C GLY A 518 12.57 44.34 -21.48
N GLY A 519 12.99 43.20 -22.01
CA GLY A 519 12.17 42.17 -22.64
C GLY A 519 11.52 41.22 -21.64
N THR A 520 11.11 40.04 -22.12
CA THR A 520 10.28 39.08 -21.37
C THR A 520 10.80 37.65 -21.53
N ALA A 521 11.51 37.13 -20.53
CA ALA A 521 12.04 35.77 -20.45
C ALA A 521 11.11 34.87 -19.60
N LEU A 522 9.93 34.55 -20.15
CA LEU A 522 8.84 33.87 -19.45
C LEU A 522 9.19 32.42 -19.08
N TYR A 523 9.81 31.66 -19.99
CA TYR A 523 10.15 30.26 -19.75
C TYR A 523 11.31 30.11 -18.76
N ASP A 524 12.31 30.98 -18.82
CA ASP A 524 13.40 31.02 -17.84
C ASP A 524 12.88 31.42 -16.45
N ALA A 525 11.89 32.31 -16.37
CA ALA A 525 11.23 32.65 -15.12
C ALA A 525 10.46 31.46 -14.54
N ALA A 526 9.68 30.74 -15.35
CA ALA A 526 8.99 29.53 -14.92
C ALA A 526 9.97 28.43 -14.48
N TRP A 527 11.06 28.23 -15.22
CA TRP A 527 12.14 27.31 -14.86
C TRP A 527 12.76 27.66 -13.51
N THR A 528 13.12 28.94 -13.31
CA THR A 528 13.71 29.41 -12.06
C THR A 528 12.74 29.24 -10.88
N SER A 529 11.44 29.44 -11.11
CA SER A 529 10.40 29.18 -10.11
C SER A 529 10.31 27.71 -9.73
N LEU A 530 10.41 26.79 -10.68
CA LEU A 530 10.43 25.34 -10.42
C LEU A 530 11.68 24.91 -9.64
N GLU A 531 12.84 25.48 -9.96
CA GLU A 531 14.10 25.23 -9.25
C GLU A 531 14.03 25.64 -7.76
N GLN A 532 13.23 26.65 -7.40
CA GLN A 532 12.99 27.00 -5.99
C GLN A 532 12.16 25.95 -5.23
N LEU A 533 11.42 25.10 -5.94
CA LEU A 533 10.45 24.15 -5.36
C LEU A 533 10.93 22.69 -5.41
N LYS A 534 11.89 22.35 -6.28
CA LYS A 534 12.27 20.95 -6.56
C LYS A 534 12.68 20.11 -5.34
N ASP A 535 13.32 20.74 -4.35
CA ASP A 535 13.82 20.08 -3.13
C ASP A 535 12.99 20.44 -1.89
N VAL A 536 11.88 21.15 -2.08
CA VAL A 536 10.98 21.54 -1.01
C VAL A 536 9.95 20.42 -0.81
N PRO A 537 9.68 19.97 0.42
CA PRO A 537 8.63 19.00 0.66
C PRO A 537 7.25 19.67 0.68
N GLY A 538 6.22 18.95 0.25
CA GLY A 538 4.83 19.37 0.36
C GLY A 538 4.25 19.92 -0.94
N ARG A 539 3.23 20.79 -0.81
CA ARG A 539 2.48 21.31 -1.95
C ARG A 539 3.21 22.47 -2.60
N HIS A 540 3.24 22.47 -3.93
CA HIS A 540 3.98 23.44 -4.73
C HIS A 540 3.05 24.20 -5.66
N ALA A 541 3.20 25.52 -5.69
CA ALA A 541 2.49 26.35 -6.65
C ALA A 541 3.36 27.47 -7.22
N ILE A 542 3.12 27.79 -8.49
CA ILE A 542 3.73 28.94 -9.17
C ILE A 542 2.59 29.82 -9.66
N VAL A 543 2.65 31.11 -9.38
CA VAL A 543 1.70 32.10 -9.90
C VAL A 543 2.46 33.06 -10.78
N ILE A 544 2.21 33.03 -12.09
CA ILE A 544 2.89 33.86 -13.08
C ILE A 544 1.94 34.95 -13.57
N LEU A 545 2.31 36.22 -13.43
CA LEU A 545 1.61 37.35 -14.04
C LEU A 545 2.46 37.88 -15.20
N SER A 546 1.93 37.88 -16.42
CA SER A 546 2.66 38.32 -17.63
C SER A 546 1.70 38.77 -18.72
N ASP A 547 2.19 39.57 -19.66
CA ASP A 547 1.53 39.79 -20.95
C ASP A 547 1.93 38.76 -22.04
N GLY A 548 2.67 37.71 -21.65
CA GLY A 548 2.66 36.37 -22.23
C GLY A 548 3.63 36.09 -23.38
N ARG A 549 4.28 37.08 -23.98
CA ARG A 549 5.19 36.84 -25.11
C ARG A 549 6.62 36.65 -24.62
N ASP A 550 7.18 35.46 -24.82
CA ASP A 550 8.60 35.20 -24.55
C ASP A 550 9.49 35.86 -25.62
N GLU A 551 9.78 37.16 -25.46
CA GLU A 551 10.53 37.96 -26.44
C GLU A 551 11.42 39.03 -25.81
N ASN A 552 12.67 39.18 -26.30
CA ASN A 552 13.58 40.23 -25.84
C ASN A 552 13.21 41.63 -26.38
N ASN A 553 12.70 41.67 -27.61
CA ASN A 553 12.11 42.84 -28.26
C ASN A 553 10.96 42.35 -29.14
N ALA A 554 9.89 43.15 -29.25
CA ALA A 554 8.70 42.80 -30.02
C ALA A 554 9.03 42.24 -31.42
N GLY A 555 8.80 40.93 -31.63
CA GLY A 555 8.98 40.25 -32.91
C GLY A 555 10.42 39.95 -33.35
N THR A 556 11.39 39.83 -32.43
CA THR A 556 12.82 39.63 -32.78
C THR A 556 13.36 38.22 -32.51
N ALA A 557 13.60 37.85 -31.26
CA ALA A 557 14.16 36.56 -30.84
C ALA A 557 13.50 36.09 -29.54
N ALA A 558 13.56 34.77 -29.26
CA ALA A 558 13.05 34.19 -28.02
C ALA A 558 13.67 34.89 -26.80
N GLY A 559 12.84 35.22 -25.82
CA GLY A 559 13.26 35.88 -24.59
C GLY A 559 14.02 34.92 -23.67
N SER A 560 13.67 33.64 -23.70
CA SER A 560 14.25 32.61 -22.84
C SER A 560 15.29 31.73 -23.53
N VAL A 561 16.21 31.18 -22.74
CA VAL A 561 17.11 30.10 -23.15
C VAL A 561 16.37 28.76 -23.13
N HIS A 562 15.49 28.55 -22.16
CA HIS A 562 14.70 27.33 -22.03
C HIS A 562 13.50 27.30 -22.99
N ALA A 563 13.23 26.12 -23.53
CA ALA A 563 12.03 25.86 -24.30
C ALA A 563 10.85 25.51 -23.40
N LEU A 564 9.63 25.82 -23.85
CA LEU A 564 8.39 25.45 -23.15
C LEU A 564 8.31 23.96 -22.80
N SER A 565 8.81 23.07 -23.67
CA SER A 565 8.82 21.62 -23.41
C SER A 565 9.71 21.23 -22.23
N GLU A 566 10.84 21.91 -22.04
CA GLU A 566 11.75 21.65 -20.91
C GLU A 566 11.11 22.07 -19.59
N VAL A 567 10.47 23.25 -19.58
CA VAL A 567 9.70 23.75 -18.42
C VAL A 567 8.54 22.80 -18.08
N MET A 568 7.85 22.26 -19.09
CA MET A 568 6.78 21.29 -18.87
C MET A 568 7.29 19.97 -18.26
N GLU A 569 8.44 19.46 -18.71
CA GLU A 569 9.03 18.25 -18.11
C GLU A 569 9.43 18.49 -16.66
N LEU A 570 10.09 19.62 -16.37
CA LEU A 570 10.46 19.98 -15.01
C LEU A 570 9.22 20.17 -14.12
N THR A 571 8.17 20.82 -14.62
CA THR A 571 6.87 20.93 -13.93
C THR A 571 6.32 19.58 -13.52
N ARG A 572 6.36 18.57 -14.40
CA ARG A 572 5.88 17.21 -14.11
C ARG A 572 6.73 16.49 -13.06
N ARG A 573 8.05 16.73 -13.04
CA ARG A 573 8.96 16.15 -12.04
C ARG A 573 8.80 16.79 -10.67
N VAL A 574 8.66 18.12 -10.62
CA VAL A 574 8.51 18.88 -9.36
C VAL A 574 7.09 18.75 -8.78
N GLY A 575 6.08 18.50 -9.63
CA GLY A 575 4.68 18.39 -9.20
C GLY A 575 4.08 19.72 -8.75
N ALA A 576 4.52 20.85 -9.32
CA ALA A 576 4.01 22.18 -8.97
C ALA A 576 2.79 22.55 -9.80
N ALA A 577 1.72 23.05 -9.16
CA ALA A 577 0.57 23.64 -9.84
C ALA A 577 0.92 25.05 -10.35
N VAL A 578 0.85 25.26 -11.66
CA VAL A 578 1.20 26.52 -12.33
C VAL A 578 -0.08 27.28 -12.68
N PHE A 579 -0.23 28.47 -12.12
CA PHE A 579 -1.31 29.40 -12.42
C PHE A 579 -0.75 30.55 -13.25
N THR A 580 -1.44 30.89 -14.34
CA THR A 580 -1.02 31.98 -15.23
C THR A 580 -2.08 33.07 -15.26
N ILE A 581 -1.66 34.32 -15.05
CA ILE A 581 -2.49 35.52 -15.17
C ILE A 581 -1.99 36.30 -16.37
N GLY A 582 -2.79 36.31 -17.44
CA GLY A 582 -2.51 37.03 -18.67
C GLY A 582 -3.14 38.42 -18.65
N LEU A 583 -2.35 39.47 -18.87
CA LEU A 583 -2.83 40.85 -18.88
C LEU A 583 -2.74 41.50 -20.27
N GLY A 584 -3.86 41.98 -20.78
CA GLY A 584 -3.97 42.79 -21.99
C GLY A 584 -4.38 42.00 -23.25
N SER A 585 -4.59 42.72 -24.35
CA SER A 585 -5.15 42.16 -25.60
C SER A 585 -4.14 41.45 -26.51
N ARG A 586 -2.84 41.52 -26.20
CA ARG A 586 -1.75 40.94 -27.01
C ARG A 586 -1.11 39.70 -26.39
N VAL A 587 -1.74 39.16 -25.35
CA VAL A 587 -1.28 38.00 -24.59
C VAL A 587 -1.14 36.76 -25.46
N ASP A 588 -0.02 36.05 -25.32
CA ASP A 588 0.10 34.67 -25.84
C ASP A 588 -0.69 33.72 -24.94
N GLN A 589 -2.01 33.71 -25.14
CA GLN A 589 -2.92 32.86 -24.39
C GLN A 589 -2.57 31.37 -24.54
N ALA A 590 -2.08 30.95 -25.70
CA ALA A 590 -1.79 29.54 -25.96
C ALA A 590 -0.61 29.06 -25.10
N ALA A 591 0.46 29.85 -25.01
CA ALA A 591 1.61 29.53 -24.17
C ALA A 591 1.24 29.48 -22.67
N LEU A 592 0.55 30.51 -22.17
CA LEU A 592 0.12 30.58 -20.76
C LEU A 592 -0.86 29.45 -20.39
N THR A 593 -1.76 29.09 -21.29
CA THR A 593 -2.71 27.97 -21.11
C THR A 593 -1.99 26.64 -21.06
N ARG A 594 -0.97 26.46 -21.90
CA ARG A 594 -0.21 25.20 -21.94
C ARG A 594 0.63 25.01 -20.68
N LEU A 595 1.24 26.07 -20.16
CA LEU A 595 1.97 26.04 -18.89
C LEU A 595 1.08 25.62 -17.72
N SER A 596 -0.13 26.19 -17.62
CA SER A 596 -1.02 25.90 -16.48
C SER A 596 -1.69 24.53 -16.59
N GLN A 597 -2.24 24.16 -17.76
CA GLN A 597 -3.05 22.95 -17.90
C GLN A 597 -2.30 21.64 -17.65
N GLU A 598 -1.00 21.60 -17.91
CA GLU A 598 -0.17 20.41 -17.73
C GLU A 598 0.10 20.11 -16.25
N SER A 599 0.07 21.16 -15.43
CA SER A 599 0.31 21.11 -14.00
C SER A 599 -0.94 20.90 -13.14
N GLY A 600 -2.13 20.95 -13.75
CA GLY A 600 -3.40 21.01 -13.03
C GLY A 600 -3.75 22.37 -12.44
N GLY A 601 -3.04 23.43 -12.85
CA GLY A 601 -3.41 24.82 -12.60
C GLY A 601 -4.24 25.44 -13.72
N GLU A 602 -4.60 26.72 -13.57
CA GLU A 602 -5.54 27.42 -14.45
C GLU A 602 -4.96 28.72 -15.02
N THR A 603 -5.52 29.15 -16.15
CA THR A 603 -5.24 30.46 -16.78
C THR A 603 -6.38 31.43 -16.52
N TYR A 604 -5.99 32.64 -16.13
CA TYR A 604 -6.84 33.78 -15.86
C TYR A 604 -6.46 34.90 -16.81
N LEU A 605 -7.37 35.29 -17.70
CA LEU A 605 -7.10 36.31 -18.70
C LEU A 605 -7.93 37.54 -18.37
N SER A 606 -7.29 38.71 -18.41
CA SER A 606 -7.99 39.97 -18.30
C SER A 606 -7.47 40.97 -19.33
N LEU A 607 -8.40 41.78 -19.84
CA LEU A 607 -8.08 42.89 -20.73
C LEU A 607 -7.73 44.16 -19.95
N ASP A 608 -8.13 44.26 -18.68
CA ASP A 608 -8.00 45.45 -17.85
C ASP A 608 -7.24 45.14 -16.55
N ALA A 609 -6.25 45.98 -16.24
CA ALA A 609 -5.47 45.87 -15.02
C ALA A 609 -6.33 46.04 -13.75
N ALA A 610 -7.49 46.70 -13.85
CA ALA A 610 -8.45 46.83 -12.76
C ALA A 610 -9.03 45.48 -12.28
N GLU A 611 -9.09 44.45 -13.13
CA GLU A 611 -9.64 43.13 -12.78
C GLU A 611 -8.60 42.19 -12.17
N LEU A 612 -7.32 42.59 -12.10
CA LEU A 612 -6.24 41.74 -11.57
C LEU A 612 -6.50 41.29 -10.13
N SER A 613 -7.11 42.13 -9.29
CA SER A 613 -7.46 41.76 -7.91
C SER A 613 -8.40 40.56 -7.88
N THR A 614 -9.40 40.54 -8.77
CA THR A 614 -10.33 39.40 -8.90
C THR A 614 -9.61 38.14 -9.35
N GLN A 615 -8.69 38.25 -10.32
CA GLN A 615 -7.94 37.09 -10.81
C GLN A 615 -7.01 36.50 -9.74
N PHE A 616 -6.30 37.33 -8.98
CA PHE A 616 -5.49 36.87 -7.86
C PHE A 616 -6.33 36.21 -6.77
N GLN A 617 -7.52 36.75 -6.47
CA GLN A 617 -8.43 36.14 -5.51
C GLN A 617 -8.87 34.74 -5.95
N LEU A 618 -9.21 34.55 -7.23
CA LEU A 618 -9.54 33.22 -7.78
C LEU A 618 -8.38 32.23 -7.66
N VAL A 619 -7.13 32.69 -7.88
CA VAL A 619 -5.93 31.87 -7.67
C VAL A 619 -5.81 31.45 -6.21
N VAL A 620 -5.95 32.38 -5.26
CA VAL A 620 -5.90 32.10 -3.82
C VAL A 620 -6.98 31.09 -3.42
N ASP A 621 -8.20 31.24 -3.94
CA ASP A 621 -9.30 30.33 -3.66
C ASP A 621 -9.04 28.93 -4.24
N ASN A 622 -8.48 28.84 -5.45
CA ASN A 622 -8.08 27.56 -6.04
C ASN A 622 -6.98 26.89 -5.20
N LEU A 623 -5.92 27.61 -4.82
CA LEU A 623 -4.83 27.08 -3.97
C LEU A 623 -5.33 26.49 -2.66
N ARG A 624 -6.39 27.07 -2.09
CA ARG A 624 -6.99 26.67 -0.82
C ARG A 624 -7.97 25.49 -0.93
N ARG A 625 -8.50 25.20 -2.11
CA ARG A 625 -9.60 24.24 -2.32
C ARG A 625 -9.22 23.20 -3.37
N ARG A 626 -8.16 22.46 -3.06
CA ARG A 626 -7.72 21.31 -3.86
C ARG A 626 -7.98 20.03 -3.10
N TYR A 627 -8.14 18.94 -3.84
CA TYR A 627 -8.35 17.59 -3.35
C TYR A 627 -7.19 16.72 -3.77
N ARG A 628 -6.86 15.71 -2.97
CA ARG A 628 -5.91 14.66 -3.30
C ARG A 628 -6.66 13.34 -3.40
N VAL A 629 -6.46 12.64 -4.51
CA VAL A 629 -6.97 11.29 -4.72
C VAL A 629 -5.80 10.32 -4.85
N GLY A 630 -5.77 9.29 -4.02
CA GLY A 630 -4.83 8.18 -4.13
C GLY A 630 -5.53 6.91 -4.58
N TYR A 631 -4.88 6.14 -5.42
CA TYR A 631 -5.41 4.88 -5.94
C TYR A 631 -4.28 3.87 -6.15
N THR A 632 -4.61 2.59 -6.23
CA THR A 632 -3.65 1.54 -6.58
C THR A 632 -3.71 1.30 -8.08
N SER A 633 -2.61 1.58 -8.78
CA SER A 633 -2.51 1.34 -10.22
C SER A 633 -2.62 -0.16 -10.50
N THR A 634 -3.46 -0.51 -11.47
CA THR A 634 -3.52 -1.87 -12.04
C THR A 634 -2.25 -2.25 -12.80
N ASN A 635 -1.37 -1.30 -13.12
CA ASN A 635 -0.03 -1.54 -13.63
C ASN A 635 1.01 -1.43 -12.51
N SER A 636 1.64 -2.56 -12.15
CA SER A 636 2.67 -2.62 -11.10
C SER A 636 4.11 -2.55 -11.62
N GLU A 637 4.32 -2.26 -12.91
CA GLU A 637 5.65 -2.19 -13.50
C GLU A 637 6.40 -0.92 -13.09
N ASN A 638 7.57 -1.10 -12.46
CA ASN A 638 8.51 -0.02 -12.19
C ASN A 638 9.38 0.22 -13.43
N ASP A 639 8.85 0.93 -14.43
CA ASP A 639 9.49 1.14 -15.73
C ASP A 639 9.99 2.58 -15.95
N GLY A 640 9.81 3.48 -14.96
CA GLY A 640 10.13 4.89 -15.09
C GLY A 640 9.25 5.66 -16.10
N GLN A 641 8.24 5.03 -16.71
CA GLN A 641 7.47 5.64 -17.78
C GLN A 641 6.40 6.59 -17.24
N TRP A 642 6.06 7.60 -18.05
CA TRP A 642 4.96 8.50 -17.77
C TRP A 642 3.62 7.78 -17.90
N ARG A 643 2.77 7.93 -16.87
CA ARG A 643 1.41 7.41 -16.83
C ARG A 643 0.44 8.57 -16.81
N GLN A 644 -0.35 8.69 -17.86
CA GLN A 644 -1.36 9.73 -17.97
C GLN A 644 -2.53 9.41 -17.05
N VAL A 645 -2.96 10.40 -16.28
CA VAL A 645 -4.11 10.29 -15.38
C VAL A 645 -5.12 11.37 -15.71
N GLU A 646 -6.38 10.96 -15.82
CA GLU A 646 -7.53 11.82 -16.02
C GLU A 646 -8.51 11.65 -14.87
N ILE A 647 -9.00 12.75 -14.33
CA ILE A 647 -10.10 12.77 -13.37
C ILE A 647 -11.33 13.25 -14.13
N ARG A 648 -12.27 12.34 -14.37
CA ARG A 648 -13.46 12.62 -15.17
C ARG A 648 -14.67 12.79 -14.26
N PRO A 649 -15.32 13.97 -14.23
CA PRO A 649 -16.51 14.17 -13.43
C PRO A 649 -17.67 13.35 -14.01
N ARG A 650 -18.50 12.76 -13.12
CA ARG A 650 -19.71 12.03 -13.51
C ARG A 650 -20.92 12.94 -13.74
N ARG A 651 -20.89 14.14 -13.16
CA ARG A 651 -21.95 15.13 -13.32
C ARG A 651 -21.62 16.07 -14.47
N GLU A 652 -22.60 16.36 -15.31
CA GLU A 652 -22.49 17.39 -16.33
C GLU A 652 -22.23 18.77 -15.67
N ALA A 653 -21.52 19.67 -16.38
CA ALA A 653 -21.17 21.03 -15.94
C ALA A 653 -20.10 21.20 -14.84
N LEU A 654 -19.32 20.15 -14.52
CA LEU A 654 -18.13 20.28 -13.67
C LEU A 654 -16.85 20.40 -14.50
N ALA A 655 -16.01 21.38 -14.15
CA ALA A 655 -14.67 21.55 -14.72
C ALA A 655 -13.62 21.06 -13.72
N VAL A 656 -12.72 20.17 -14.18
CA VAL A 656 -11.64 19.60 -13.38
C VAL A 656 -10.30 20.12 -13.88
N ALA A 657 -9.45 20.60 -12.96
CA ALA A 657 -8.05 20.91 -13.23
C ALA A 657 -7.17 20.01 -12.35
N ALA A 658 -6.47 19.07 -12.98
CA ALA A 658 -5.69 18.03 -12.31
C ALA A 658 -4.30 17.90 -12.93
N GLN A 659 -3.33 17.47 -12.13
CA GLN A 659 -2.04 17.02 -12.68
C GLN A 659 -2.31 15.87 -13.66
N ARG A 660 -1.73 15.95 -14.87
CA ARG A 660 -2.06 15.03 -15.98
C ARG A 660 -1.47 13.63 -15.86
N GLY A 661 -0.79 13.30 -14.76
CA GLY A 661 -0.13 12.03 -14.59
C GLY A 661 1.06 12.04 -13.65
N TYR A 662 1.80 10.93 -13.64
CA TYR A 662 2.99 10.72 -12.82
C TYR A 662 3.98 9.80 -13.54
N PHE A 663 5.25 9.81 -13.13
CA PHE A 663 6.23 8.82 -13.57
C PHE A 663 6.17 7.59 -12.65
N ALA A 664 6.12 6.40 -13.24
CA ALA A 664 6.29 5.16 -12.48
C ALA A 664 7.66 5.13 -11.79
N PRO A 665 7.83 4.40 -10.68
CA PRO A 665 9.14 4.20 -10.08
C PRO A 665 10.14 3.57 -11.07
N GLU A 666 11.43 3.83 -10.89
CA GLU A 666 12.48 3.16 -11.66
C GLU A 666 12.66 1.68 -11.22
N PRO A 667 13.17 0.80 -12.12
CA PRO A 667 13.25 -0.66 -11.93
C PRO A 667 14.06 -1.17 -10.72
#